data_AF-A0A2V1EAV7-F1
#
_entry.id   AF-A0A2V1EAV7-F1
#
_cell.length_a   1.000
_cell.length_b   1.000
_cell.length_c   1.000
_cell.angle_alpha   90.00
_cell.angle_beta   90.00
_cell.angle_gamma   90.00
#
_symmetry.space_group_name_H-M   'P 1'
#
loop_
_entity.id
_entity.type
_entity.pdbx_description
1 polymer ?
#
loop_
_entity_poly.entity_id
_entity_poly.type
_entity_poly.pdbx_seq_one_letter_code
_entity_poly.pdbx_strand_id
1 'polypeptide(L)'
;MGAEFPVGYPDLWDGIKPYFDKARETGTGVEYSPAQALIVERGGYREEAYFNGSFIPIGNGPTTQPQGFYNVSVEVTTQRLADRRTMLLNRLASVPHLGLSAACDHIVETLKTDGEDIPLAVLYEAEQTPESTVLRLRGHIGLPTGHNLIVDNQDISSNEGLVPDCRNAGLEPVIIDYDERFDSITWAGWGSPSKKIAILPITSGSRVLGYLIAGTNPYRSHDESCKQFIKDLSRMVSSIVSAAVGTKEIKVRQEQLENDLALSDMRLRHLIEHASVGMCHLSLDGHTIWANDHYYTLAGVSPESHQIPFAFFDVYIEEDKRKAFEVWDSLLAGLNHVSIELRLKRQYSTPVGDSDNAQVQVLAFPYRENGEVKSIMACTTDISKLKWAQSFQARLAAEAREAKRQQEAFIDVVSHEMRNPLSAIVHCADGILSAVEECRAKLANIPEPCLEALNDNLTSAKIIMQCANHQKRIIDDVLTLSKLDSMLLSITPTVVRPVKLVHSIITIFEPELKASNIQYTISPDQSLEELNVDHLYLDPSRVTQIFINLITNAIKFVKTSTVPSISVRYGVCKSNPRSFFPADTFWATKTKEPDDVTTNPEWGNGEPIYLTFAVHDTGIGLKEMEIHKIFERFRQANTKTHVKYGGSGLGLFISKQLTEKQGGEIGVSSVSGQGSTFGFYVKARRVERRLQTLGELPQDSGTDGQTMQQLQVLLVEDNIINQQVLGRQLKKAGCSVDVANHGLEALDMLEKKVFDVVLMDLEMPVLNGLAATKEIRKREVEREGLLGQAMQVSNRGVDRLPIIAVTANVRQEQIDTAIAAGADRVMQKPFKAADLVFMMKGLVPQITTPGVNERLGGLSLT
;
A
#
# COMPACT_ATOMS: atom_id res chain seq x y z
N MET A 1 73.65 -30.97 -93.40
CA MET A 1 74.21 -32.15 -92.72
C MET A 1 74.22 -31.82 -91.25
N GLY A 2 73.49 -32.62 -90.46
CA GLY A 2 73.37 -32.44 -89.01
C GLY A 2 74.52 -33.12 -88.27
N ALA A 3 74.69 -32.76 -87.01
CA ALA A 3 75.53 -33.51 -86.08
C ALA A 3 74.86 -34.85 -85.74
N GLU A 4 75.65 -35.85 -85.33
CA GLU A 4 75.10 -37.08 -84.77
C GLU A 4 74.24 -36.75 -83.54
N PHE A 5 73.18 -37.52 -83.27
CA PHE A 5 72.26 -37.24 -82.15
C PHE A 5 72.98 -37.06 -80.80
N PRO A 6 74.01 -37.87 -80.44
CA PRO A 6 74.78 -37.66 -79.21
C PRO A 6 75.61 -36.37 -79.20
N VAL A 7 75.93 -35.82 -80.37
CA VAL A 7 76.71 -34.59 -80.53
C VAL A 7 75.80 -33.36 -80.59
N GLY A 8 74.64 -33.48 -81.24
CA GLY A 8 73.64 -32.42 -81.32
C GLY A 8 72.80 -32.26 -80.04
N TYR A 9 72.59 -33.36 -79.32
CA TYR A 9 71.79 -33.41 -78.09
C TYR A 9 72.44 -34.33 -77.03
N PRO A 10 73.64 -33.99 -76.54
CA PRO A 10 74.37 -34.81 -75.57
C PRO A 10 73.55 -35.07 -74.31
N ASP A 11 72.82 -34.06 -73.82
CA ASP A 11 72.00 -34.15 -72.60
C ASP A 11 70.75 -35.04 -72.77
N LEU A 12 70.32 -35.28 -74.01
CA LEU A 12 69.17 -36.15 -74.32
C LEU A 12 69.58 -37.60 -74.56
N TRP A 13 70.84 -37.83 -74.93
CA TRP A 13 71.26 -39.12 -75.47
C TRP A 13 71.14 -40.24 -74.46
N ASP A 14 71.62 -40.07 -73.22
CA ASP A 14 71.61 -41.14 -72.22
C ASP A 14 70.18 -41.61 -71.87
N GLY A 15 69.21 -40.70 -71.85
CA GLY A 15 67.80 -41.03 -71.58
C GLY A 15 67.07 -41.66 -72.78
N ILE A 16 67.42 -41.27 -74.01
CA ILE A 16 66.73 -41.69 -75.23
C ILE A 16 67.40 -42.94 -75.85
N LYS A 17 68.70 -43.14 -75.65
CA LYS A 17 69.53 -44.23 -76.20
C LYS A 17 68.92 -45.62 -75.97
N PRO A 18 68.39 -45.99 -74.79
CA PRO A 18 67.80 -47.32 -74.59
C PRO A 18 66.60 -47.60 -75.51
N TYR A 19 65.79 -46.57 -75.78
CA TYR A 19 64.63 -46.68 -76.68
C TYR A 19 65.06 -46.79 -78.13
N PHE A 20 66.10 -46.04 -78.53
CA PHE A 20 66.71 -46.14 -79.84
C PHE A 20 67.38 -47.51 -80.08
N ASP A 21 68.17 -48.00 -79.11
CA ASP A 21 68.81 -49.32 -79.17
C ASP A 21 67.74 -50.43 -79.29
N LYS A 22 66.65 -50.34 -78.51
CA LYS A 22 65.51 -51.26 -78.62
C LYS A 22 64.84 -51.20 -80.00
N ALA A 23 64.60 -50.00 -80.53
CA ALA A 23 64.03 -49.84 -81.87
C ALA A 23 64.96 -50.41 -82.97
N ARG A 24 66.28 -50.29 -82.78
CA ARG A 24 67.30 -50.89 -83.65
C ARG A 24 67.32 -52.41 -83.59
N GLU A 25 67.22 -52.99 -82.40
CA GLU A 25 67.25 -54.45 -82.21
C GLU A 25 65.98 -55.14 -82.69
N THR A 26 64.81 -54.55 -82.45
CA THR A 26 63.52 -55.17 -82.80
C THR A 26 63.05 -54.82 -84.20
N GLY A 27 63.52 -53.70 -84.77
CA GLY A 27 63.04 -53.18 -86.06
C GLY A 27 61.57 -52.76 -86.05
N THR A 28 61.00 -52.50 -84.87
CA THR A 28 59.62 -52.02 -84.69
C THR A 28 59.60 -50.60 -84.13
N GLY A 29 58.48 -49.89 -84.31
CA GLY A 29 58.28 -48.59 -83.69
C GLY A 29 58.37 -48.67 -82.16
N VAL A 30 59.15 -47.78 -81.52
CA VAL A 30 59.26 -47.69 -80.06
C VAL A 30 58.93 -46.29 -79.61
N GLU A 31 57.84 -46.16 -78.87
CA GLU A 31 57.47 -44.94 -78.17
C GLU A 31 58.30 -44.77 -76.90
N TYR A 32 58.67 -43.53 -76.60
CA TYR A 32 59.34 -43.14 -75.38
C TYR A 32 58.64 -41.93 -74.77
N SER A 33 58.41 -42.01 -73.46
CA SER A 33 58.01 -40.90 -72.61
C SER A 33 58.97 -40.93 -71.43
N PRO A 34 60.09 -40.19 -71.48
CA PRO A 34 61.08 -40.22 -70.43
C PRO A 34 60.41 -39.76 -69.13
N ALA A 35 60.61 -40.53 -68.07
CA ALA A 35 60.13 -40.16 -66.73
C ALA A 35 60.95 -39.00 -66.13
N GLN A 36 62.18 -38.81 -66.61
CA GLN A 36 63.11 -37.78 -66.16
C GLN A 36 62.99 -36.54 -67.04
N ALA A 37 63.00 -35.36 -66.41
CA ALA A 37 63.07 -34.10 -67.14
C ALA A 37 64.46 -33.92 -67.76
N LEU A 38 64.47 -33.24 -68.91
CA LEU A 38 65.67 -32.93 -69.67
C LEU A 38 65.95 -31.44 -69.51
N ILE A 39 67.17 -31.07 -69.14
CA ILE A 39 67.53 -29.66 -69.02
C ILE A 39 67.95 -29.14 -70.39
N VAL A 40 67.17 -28.22 -70.95
CA VAL A 40 67.38 -27.65 -72.28
C VAL A 40 67.69 -26.17 -72.15
N GLU A 41 68.70 -25.69 -72.89
CA GLU A 41 69.02 -24.27 -72.95
C GLU A 41 68.27 -23.60 -74.11
N ARG A 42 67.32 -22.70 -73.80
CA ARG A 42 66.57 -21.91 -74.79
C ARG A 42 66.69 -20.43 -74.48
N GLY A 43 67.13 -19.65 -75.47
CA GLY A 43 67.25 -18.18 -75.32
C GLY A 43 68.18 -17.75 -74.16
N GLY A 44 69.20 -18.54 -73.84
CA GLY A 44 70.11 -18.28 -72.71
C GLY A 44 69.55 -18.68 -71.33
N TYR A 45 68.41 -19.36 -71.29
CA TYR A 45 67.80 -19.87 -70.06
C TYR A 45 67.78 -21.40 -70.08
N ARG A 46 68.30 -22.03 -69.01
CA ARG A 46 68.16 -23.47 -68.80
C ARG A 46 66.78 -23.76 -68.24
N GLU A 47 65.99 -24.51 -68.98
CA GLU A 47 64.66 -24.93 -68.57
C GLU A 47 64.51 -26.44 -68.50
N GLU A 48 63.67 -26.92 -67.56
CA GLU A 48 63.21 -28.30 -67.56
C GLU A 48 62.27 -28.49 -68.77
N ALA A 49 62.47 -29.56 -69.52
CA ALA A 49 61.66 -29.92 -70.67
C ALA A 49 61.36 -31.42 -70.68
N TYR A 50 60.14 -31.79 -71.05
CA TYR A 50 59.73 -33.18 -71.21
C TYR A 50 59.33 -33.39 -72.67
N PHE A 51 59.87 -34.44 -73.30
CA PHE A 51 59.58 -34.77 -74.69
C PHE A 51 59.03 -36.18 -74.78
N ASN A 52 57.86 -36.33 -75.38
CA ASN A 52 57.38 -37.63 -75.81
C ASN A 52 57.76 -37.82 -77.27
N GLY A 53 58.22 -39.00 -77.63
CA GLY A 53 58.50 -39.29 -79.02
C GLY A 53 58.40 -40.74 -79.39
N SER A 54 58.59 -41.02 -80.68
CA SER A 54 58.55 -42.37 -81.20
C SER A 54 59.59 -42.54 -82.30
N PHE A 55 60.45 -43.54 -82.13
CA PHE A 55 61.38 -43.97 -83.17
C PHE A 55 60.66 -44.91 -84.12
N ILE A 56 60.46 -44.48 -85.35
CA ILE A 56 59.78 -45.24 -86.40
C ILE A 56 60.84 -45.72 -87.41
N PRO A 57 61.06 -47.04 -87.55
CA PRO A 57 62.03 -47.57 -88.51
C PRO A 57 61.63 -47.27 -89.96
N ILE A 58 62.62 -46.97 -90.81
CA ILE A 58 62.44 -46.69 -92.24
C ILE A 58 63.31 -47.66 -93.07
N GLY A 59 62.74 -48.21 -94.14
CA GLY A 59 63.44 -49.04 -95.13
C GLY A 59 62.54 -50.10 -95.77
N ASN A 60 62.91 -50.58 -96.96
CA ASN A 60 62.19 -51.64 -97.70
C ASN A 60 62.78 -53.06 -97.46
N GLY A 61 63.57 -53.23 -96.39
CA GLY A 61 64.23 -54.50 -96.04
C GLY A 61 63.41 -55.39 -95.09
N PRO A 62 63.87 -56.62 -94.79
CA PRO A 62 63.23 -57.47 -93.80
C PRO A 62 63.18 -56.79 -92.42
N THR A 63 62.08 -56.99 -91.69
CA THR A 63 61.67 -56.26 -90.46
C THR A 63 62.69 -56.23 -89.33
N THR A 64 63.79 -56.98 -89.40
CA THR A 64 64.83 -57.07 -88.37
C THR A 64 66.09 -56.23 -88.65
N GLN A 65 66.17 -55.51 -89.77
CA GLN A 65 67.29 -54.61 -90.07
C GLN A 65 66.82 -53.30 -90.76
N PRO A 66 66.37 -52.30 -89.98
CA PRO A 66 65.97 -51.01 -90.52
C PRO A 66 67.15 -50.23 -91.11
N GLN A 67 66.93 -49.52 -92.22
CA GLN A 67 67.95 -48.70 -92.90
C GLN A 67 68.11 -47.31 -92.26
N GLY A 68 67.12 -46.87 -91.48
CA GLY A 68 67.14 -45.63 -90.71
C GLY A 68 65.95 -45.52 -89.77
N PHE A 69 65.86 -44.41 -89.04
CA PHE A 69 64.76 -44.11 -88.13
C PHE A 69 64.25 -42.69 -88.34
N TYR A 70 62.94 -42.53 -88.35
CA TYR A 70 62.27 -41.24 -88.23
C TYR A 70 61.85 -41.05 -86.77
N ASN A 71 62.26 -39.96 -86.14
CA ASN A 71 61.83 -39.64 -84.78
C ASN A 71 60.82 -38.49 -84.80
N VAL A 72 59.61 -38.74 -84.31
CA VAL A 72 58.64 -37.69 -84.00
C VAL A 72 58.81 -37.35 -82.53
N SER A 73 59.14 -36.10 -82.22
CA SER A 73 59.27 -35.61 -80.84
C SER A 73 58.31 -34.45 -80.61
N VAL A 74 57.52 -34.54 -79.54
CA VAL A 74 56.56 -33.54 -79.10
C VAL A 74 56.88 -33.16 -77.66
N GLU A 75 57.00 -31.86 -77.42
CA GLU A 75 57.19 -31.36 -76.06
C GLU A 75 55.88 -31.43 -75.26
N VAL A 76 55.92 -32.06 -74.09
CA VAL A 76 54.77 -32.26 -73.18
C VAL A 76 54.99 -31.62 -71.81
N THR A 77 55.95 -30.69 -71.71
CA THR A 77 56.39 -30.10 -70.44
C THR A 77 55.26 -29.42 -69.67
N THR A 78 54.41 -28.65 -70.34
CA THR A 78 53.27 -27.96 -69.71
C THR A 78 52.29 -28.93 -69.06
N GLN A 79 51.98 -30.04 -69.74
CA GLN A 79 51.08 -31.06 -69.22
C GLN A 79 51.69 -31.76 -68.00
N ARG A 80 52.97 -32.16 -68.08
CA ARG A 80 53.67 -32.83 -66.97
C ARG A 80 53.72 -31.96 -65.71
N LEU A 81 53.91 -30.66 -65.87
CA LEU A 81 53.93 -29.73 -64.75
C LEU A 81 52.55 -29.47 -64.17
N ALA A 82 51.53 -29.36 -65.02
CA ALA A 82 50.14 -29.29 -64.54
C ALA A 82 49.82 -30.54 -63.71
N ASP A 83 50.14 -31.73 -64.22
CA ASP A 83 49.89 -32.99 -63.51
C ASP A 83 50.63 -33.06 -62.17
N ARG A 84 51.95 -32.74 -62.14
CA ARG A 84 52.78 -32.76 -60.92
C ARG A 84 52.24 -31.79 -59.86
N ARG A 85 51.96 -30.54 -60.25
CA ARG A 85 51.43 -29.49 -59.38
C ARG A 85 50.01 -29.80 -58.88
N THR A 86 49.14 -30.31 -59.74
CA THR A 86 47.79 -30.74 -59.34
C THR A 86 47.85 -31.92 -58.37
N MET A 87 48.76 -32.88 -58.58
CA MET A 87 48.98 -33.99 -57.62
C MET A 87 49.46 -33.49 -56.26
N LEU A 88 50.33 -32.49 -56.21
CA LEU A 88 50.75 -31.85 -54.96
C LEU A 88 49.56 -31.18 -54.24
N LEU A 89 48.78 -30.35 -54.95
CA LEU A 89 47.62 -29.67 -54.38
C LEU A 89 46.55 -30.64 -53.89
N ASN A 90 46.31 -31.75 -54.61
CA ASN A 90 45.37 -32.78 -54.18
C ASN A 90 45.84 -33.51 -52.91
N ARG A 91 47.15 -33.76 -52.76
CA ARG A 91 47.72 -34.34 -51.52
C ARG A 91 47.63 -33.36 -50.35
N LEU A 92 47.78 -32.06 -50.61
CA LEU A 92 47.54 -31.03 -49.59
C LEU A 92 46.06 -31.02 -49.19
N ALA A 93 45.13 -31.18 -50.14
CA ALA A 93 43.70 -31.18 -49.86
C ALA A 93 43.20 -32.43 -49.11
N SER A 94 43.92 -33.55 -49.15
CA SER A 94 43.50 -34.83 -48.55
C SER A 94 43.73 -34.89 -47.03
N VAL A 95 43.18 -33.93 -46.28
CA VAL A 95 43.34 -33.80 -44.83
C VAL A 95 42.09 -34.33 -44.10
N PRO A 96 42.19 -35.34 -43.22
CA PRO A 96 41.16 -35.61 -42.22
C PRO A 96 41.13 -34.49 -41.17
N HIS A 97 40.07 -34.34 -40.37
CA HIS A 97 39.99 -33.28 -39.36
C HIS A 97 41.19 -33.31 -38.39
N LEU A 98 42.18 -32.42 -38.60
CA LEU A 98 43.43 -32.35 -37.83
C LEU A 98 43.47 -31.05 -36.99
N GLY A 99 44.10 -31.13 -35.81
CA GLY A 99 44.45 -29.93 -35.03
C GLY A 99 45.55 -29.12 -35.71
N LEU A 100 45.73 -27.86 -35.28
CA LEU A 100 46.65 -26.90 -35.91
C LEU A 100 48.08 -27.43 -36.11
N SER A 101 48.68 -28.07 -35.10
CA SER A 101 50.02 -28.66 -35.22
C SER A 101 50.06 -29.74 -36.31
N ALA A 102 49.10 -30.68 -36.28
CA ALA A 102 49.05 -31.77 -37.24
C ALA A 102 48.74 -31.29 -38.66
N ALA A 103 47.97 -30.20 -38.81
CA ALA A 103 47.74 -29.55 -40.09
C ALA A 103 49.03 -28.93 -40.66
N CYS A 104 49.81 -28.23 -39.82
CA CYS A 104 51.12 -27.69 -40.21
C CYS A 104 52.12 -28.80 -40.57
N ASP A 105 52.17 -29.87 -39.78
CA ASP A 105 53.03 -31.03 -40.04
C ASP A 105 52.68 -31.68 -41.38
N HIS A 106 51.38 -31.87 -41.67
CA HIS A 106 50.90 -32.40 -42.95
C HIS A 106 51.32 -31.53 -44.14
N ILE A 107 51.21 -30.20 -44.02
CA ILE A 107 51.63 -29.27 -45.08
C ILE A 107 53.12 -29.43 -45.35
N VAL A 108 53.96 -29.42 -44.31
CA VAL A 108 55.41 -29.53 -44.45
C VAL A 108 55.82 -30.88 -45.03
N GLU A 109 55.27 -31.99 -44.53
CA GLU A 109 55.55 -33.33 -45.05
C GLU A 109 55.09 -33.50 -46.50
N THR A 110 53.94 -32.93 -46.87
CA THR A 110 53.46 -33.00 -48.26
C THR A 110 54.37 -32.21 -49.20
N LEU A 111 54.80 -31.01 -48.81
CA LEU A 111 55.73 -30.20 -49.61
C LEU A 111 57.09 -30.88 -49.79
N LYS A 112 57.57 -31.67 -48.81
CA LYS A 112 58.82 -32.44 -48.93
C LYS A 112 58.80 -33.46 -50.07
N THR A 113 57.62 -33.94 -50.45
CA THR A 113 57.49 -34.95 -51.52
C THR A 113 57.69 -34.39 -52.93
N ASP A 114 57.73 -33.06 -53.09
CA ASP A 114 57.84 -32.40 -54.41
C ASP A 114 58.90 -31.28 -54.39
N GLY A 115 60.16 -31.70 -54.21
CA GLY A 115 61.30 -30.79 -54.18
C GLY A 115 61.67 -30.17 -55.54
N GLU A 116 61.08 -30.64 -56.65
CA GLU A 116 61.36 -30.11 -57.99
C GLU A 116 60.63 -28.77 -58.22
N ASP A 117 59.37 -28.67 -57.80
CA ASP A 117 58.60 -27.42 -57.89
C ASP A 117 58.75 -26.51 -56.66
N ILE A 118 58.93 -27.08 -55.46
CA ILE A 118 59.12 -26.36 -54.20
C ILE A 118 60.45 -26.79 -53.54
N PRO A 119 61.60 -26.34 -54.05
CA PRO A 119 62.92 -26.73 -53.56
C PRO A 119 63.29 -26.14 -52.18
N LEU A 120 62.53 -25.15 -51.70
CA LEU A 120 62.65 -24.52 -50.38
C LEU A 120 61.24 -24.26 -49.85
N ALA A 121 61.00 -24.57 -48.58
CA ALA A 121 59.79 -24.15 -47.89
C ALA A 121 60.09 -23.79 -46.44
N VAL A 122 59.45 -22.75 -45.89
CA VAL A 122 59.47 -22.42 -44.46
C VAL A 122 58.07 -22.04 -44.03
N LEU A 123 57.52 -22.75 -43.04
CA LEU A 123 56.17 -22.53 -42.55
C LEU A 123 56.21 -21.87 -41.17
N TYR A 124 55.63 -20.67 -41.09
CA TYR A 124 55.43 -19.90 -39.86
C TYR A 124 53.96 -19.90 -39.46
N GLU A 125 53.70 -20.11 -38.17
CA GLU A 125 52.42 -19.80 -37.53
C GLU A 125 52.51 -18.43 -36.86
N ALA A 126 51.50 -17.58 -37.06
CA ALA A 126 51.42 -16.27 -36.44
C ALA A 126 50.51 -16.32 -35.21
N GLU A 127 51.09 -16.20 -34.02
CA GLU A 127 50.36 -16.02 -32.77
C GLU A 127 50.15 -14.53 -32.52
N GLN A 128 48.91 -14.06 -32.74
CA GLN A 128 48.54 -12.67 -32.51
C GLN A 128 48.14 -12.45 -31.05
N THR A 129 48.85 -11.54 -30.39
CA THR A 129 48.46 -10.94 -29.11
C THR A 129 48.01 -9.50 -29.35
N PRO A 130 47.34 -8.84 -28.37
CA PRO A 130 46.91 -7.44 -28.53
C PRO A 130 48.06 -6.46 -28.81
N GLU A 131 49.28 -6.79 -28.40
CA GLU A 131 50.45 -5.89 -28.43
C GLU A 131 51.48 -6.26 -29.50
N SER A 132 51.44 -7.50 -30.01
CA SER A 132 52.55 -8.12 -30.73
C SER A 132 52.07 -9.33 -31.55
N THR A 133 52.69 -9.59 -32.70
CA THR A 133 52.46 -10.82 -33.48
C THR A 133 53.74 -11.62 -33.52
N VAL A 134 53.74 -12.79 -32.90
CA VAL A 134 54.92 -13.66 -32.82
C VAL A 134 54.82 -14.74 -33.88
N LEU A 135 55.85 -14.86 -34.72
CA LEU A 135 56.01 -15.91 -35.70
C LEU A 135 56.73 -17.11 -35.06
N ARG A 136 56.04 -18.26 -35.05
CA ARG A 136 56.58 -19.54 -34.62
C ARG A 136 56.89 -20.43 -35.80
N LEU A 137 58.10 -20.97 -35.86
CA LEU A 137 58.48 -21.90 -36.90
C LEU A 137 57.79 -23.25 -36.68
N ARG A 138 57.09 -23.74 -37.72
CA ARG A 138 56.44 -25.06 -37.71
C ARG A 138 57.20 -26.11 -38.50
N GLY A 139 57.95 -25.70 -39.52
CA GLY A 139 58.83 -26.62 -40.25
C GLY A 139 59.48 -25.94 -41.44
N HIS A 140 60.50 -26.61 -42.00
CA HIS A 140 61.23 -26.12 -43.16
C HIS A 140 61.74 -27.25 -44.05
N ILE A 141 62.08 -26.90 -45.29
CA ILE A 141 62.65 -27.76 -46.33
C ILE A 141 63.84 -27.02 -46.92
N GLY A 142 64.98 -27.71 -47.07
CA GLY A 142 66.17 -27.18 -47.74
C GLY A 142 67.09 -26.29 -46.90
N LEU A 143 66.69 -25.88 -45.69
CA LEU A 143 67.57 -25.17 -44.76
C LEU A 143 68.37 -26.16 -43.88
N PRO A 144 69.71 -26.03 -43.78
CA PRO A 144 70.50 -26.81 -42.84
C PRO A 144 70.24 -26.39 -41.39
N THR A 145 70.43 -27.31 -40.43
CA THR A 145 70.21 -27.04 -39.01
C THR A 145 71.05 -25.86 -38.52
N GLY A 146 70.42 -24.84 -37.93
CA GLY A 146 71.09 -23.64 -37.43
C GLY A 146 71.34 -22.53 -38.46
N HIS A 147 70.75 -22.61 -39.66
CA HIS A 147 70.83 -21.53 -40.65
C HIS A 147 70.17 -20.23 -40.18
N ASN A 148 70.72 -19.07 -40.55
CA ASN A 148 70.25 -17.73 -40.13
C ASN A 148 68.81 -17.37 -40.59
N LEU A 149 68.20 -18.20 -41.44
CA LEU A 149 66.82 -18.05 -41.91
C LEU A 149 65.83 -18.90 -41.10
N ILE A 150 66.33 -19.80 -40.24
CA ILE A 150 65.56 -20.56 -39.27
C ILE A 150 65.38 -19.65 -38.06
N VAL A 151 64.29 -18.91 -38.06
CA VAL A 151 63.96 -17.95 -37.01
C VAL A 151 62.76 -18.50 -36.25
N ASP A 152 62.82 -18.68 -34.94
CA ASP A 152 61.68 -19.16 -34.16
C ASP A 152 61.33 -18.20 -33.02
N ASN A 153 60.03 -18.06 -32.74
CA ASN A 153 59.45 -17.16 -31.74
C ASN A 153 59.89 -15.68 -31.89
N GLN A 154 59.96 -15.15 -33.12
CA GLN A 154 60.27 -13.74 -33.33
C GLN A 154 59.03 -12.89 -33.57
N ASP A 155 59.03 -11.66 -33.04
CA ASP A 155 57.98 -10.69 -33.32
C ASP A 155 58.04 -10.22 -34.78
N ILE A 156 56.88 -9.97 -35.41
CA ILE A 156 56.76 -9.49 -36.79
C ILE A 156 57.47 -8.14 -37.04
N SER A 157 57.77 -7.38 -35.99
CA SER A 157 58.57 -6.14 -36.06
C SER A 157 60.08 -6.39 -36.16
N SER A 158 60.55 -7.62 -35.89
CA SER A 158 61.95 -8.00 -35.93
C SER A 158 62.56 -7.85 -37.34
N ASN A 159 63.88 -7.65 -37.37
CA ASN A 159 64.67 -7.58 -38.60
C ASN A 159 65.48 -8.86 -38.85
N GLU A 160 65.18 -9.94 -38.13
CA GLU A 160 65.86 -11.23 -38.29
C GLU A 160 65.31 -12.03 -39.49
N GLY A 161 66.21 -12.75 -40.18
CA GLY A 161 65.88 -13.69 -41.25
C GLY A 161 64.98 -13.09 -42.35
N LEU A 162 63.81 -13.72 -42.57
CA LEU A 162 62.80 -13.32 -43.54
C LEU A 162 61.58 -12.64 -42.89
N VAL A 163 61.66 -12.28 -41.61
CA VAL A 163 60.57 -11.58 -40.91
C VAL A 163 60.21 -10.23 -41.59
N PRO A 164 61.18 -9.42 -42.06
CA PRO A 164 60.86 -8.20 -42.82
C PRO A 164 60.05 -8.47 -44.09
N ASP A 165 60.32 -9.58 -44.78
CA ASP A 165 59.63 -9.98 -46.00
C ASP A 165 58.21 -10.46 -45.70
N CYS A 166 58.00 -11.20 -44.60
CA CYS A 166 56.67 -11.53 -44.08
C CYS A 166 55.85 -10.27 -43.74
N ARG A 167 56.47 -9.30 -43.05
CA ARG A 167 55.85 -8.01 -42.74
C ARG A 167 55.46 -7.24 -44.00
N ASN A 168 56.30 -7.27 -45.03
CA ASN A 168 56.02 -6.61 -46.31
C ASN A 168 54.89 -7.30 -47.10
N ALA A 169 54.77 -8.62 -47.01
CA ALA A 169 53.70 -9.37 -47.64
C ALA A 169 52.31 -9.03 -47.07
N GLY A 170 52.20 -8.90 -45.74
CA GLY A 170 50.95 -8.54 -45.09
C GLY A 170 49.82 -9.54 -45.42
N LEU A 171 48.86 -9.15 -46.25
CA LEU A 171 47.74 -9.98 -46.68
C LEU A 171 47.87 -10.55 -48.09
N GLU A 172 48.84 -10.10 -48.89
CA GLU A 172 49.00 -10.49 -50.29
C GLU A 172 50.35 -11.20 -50.52
N PRO A 173 50.43 -12.18 -51.44
CA PRO A 173 51.69 -12.81 -51.82
C PRO A 173 52.72 -11.81 -52.34
N VAL A 174 53.95 -11.91 -51.85
CA VAL A 174 55.10 -11.13 -52.35
C VAL A 174 56.15 -12.06 -52.93
N ILE A 175 56.71 -11.68 -54.08
CA ILE A 175 57.81 -12.41 -54.71
C ILE A 175 59.09 -11.59 -54.55
N ILE A 176 60.11 -12.19 -53.95
CA ILE A 176 61.45 -11.61 -53.83
C ILE A 176 62.44 -12.31 -54.76
N ASP A 177 63.48 -11.59 -55.14
CA ASP A 177 64.61 -12.13 -55.89
C ASP A 177 65.57 -12.88 -54.96
N TYR A 178 66.29 -13.84 -55.53
CA TYR A 178 67.42 -14.47 -54.87
C TYR A 178 68.49 -13.43 -54.50
N ASP A 179 69.01 -13.52 -53.27
CA ASP A 179 70.11 -12.70 -52.75
C ASP A 179 71.09 -13.53 -51.89
N GLU A 180 72.12 -12.89 -51.36
CA GLU A 180 73.20 -13.51 -50.56
C GLU A 180 72.69 -14.28 -49.33
N ARG A 181 71.48 -13.99 -48.83
CA ARG A 181 70.90 -14.70 -47.67
C ARG A 181 70.60 -16.17 -47.98
N PHE A 182 70.52 -16.54 -49.27
CA PHE A 182 70.15 -17.87 -49.73
C PHE A 182 71.35 -18.71 -50.23
N ASP A 183 72.58 -18.18 -50.18
CA ASP A 183 73.81 -18.84 -50.68
C ASP A 183 74.14 -20.16 -49.96
N SER A 184 73.82 -20.29 -48.67
CA SER A 184 74.12 -21.47 -47.84
C SER A 184 72.97 -22.48 -47.72
N ILE A 185 72.02 -22.46 -48.65
CA ILE A 185 70.84 -23.35 -48.65
C ILE A 185 71.13 -24.66 -49.40
N THR A 186 70.62 -25.76 -48.87
CA THR A 186 70.63 -27.07 -49.54
C THR A 186 69.32 -27.27 -50.29
N TRP A 187 69.27 -26.87 -51.56
CA TRP A 187 68.05 -26.89 -52.37
C TRP A 187 67.54 -28.32 -52.61
N ALA A 188 66.28 -28.58 -52.27
CA ALA A 188 65.64 -29.87 -52.56
C ALA A 188 65.41 -30.06 -54.08
N GLY A 189 65.19 -31.30 -54.51
CA GLY A 189 64.97 -31.66 -55.91
C GLY A 189 66.22 -31.46 -56.77
N TRP A 190 66.24 -30.38 -57.55
CA TRP A 190 67.27 -30.07 -58.55
C TRP A 190 68.66 -29.73 -57.99
N GLY A 191 68.78 -29.46 -56.69
CA GLY A 191 70.04 -29.01 -56.06
C GLY A 191 70.52 -27.64 -56.51
N SER A 192 69.70 -26.90 -57.28
CA SER A 192 70.02 -25.60 -57.86
C SER A 192 69.22 -24.48 -57.18
N PRO A 193 69.79 -23.26 -57.04
CA PRO A 193 69.13 -22.17 -56.33
C PRO A 193 67.89 -21.65 -57.05
N SER A 194 66.80 -21.47 -56.29
CA SER A 194 65.59 -20.81 -56.81
C SER A 194 65.91 -19.36 -57.17
N LYS A 195 65.49 -18.92 -58.36
CA LYS A 195 65.68 -17.52 -58.79
C LYS A 195 64.70 -16.56 -58.11
N LYS A 196 63.53 -17.06 -57.73
CA LYS A 196 62.44 -16.31 -57.08
C LYS A 196 61.97 -17.06 -55.85
N ILE A 197 61.55 -16.30 -54.84
CA ILE A 197 61.07 -16.82 -53.56
C ILE A 197 59.74 -16.14 -53.25
N ALA A 198 58.72 -16.94 -53.00
CA ALA A 198 57.37 -16.50 -52.74
C ALA A 198 57.11 -16.46 -51.22
N ILE A 199 56.71 -15.31 -50.72
CA ILE A 199 56.23 -15.10 -49.36
C ILE A 199 54.71 -15.12 -49.41
N LEU A 200 54.10 -16.18 -48.88
CA LEU A 200 52.67 -16.46 -49.00
C LEU A 200 52.01 -16.30 -47.63
N PRO A 201 51.21 -15.24 -47.40
CA PRO A 201 50.46 -15.13 -46.16
C PRO A 201 49.38 -16.20 -46.10
N ILE A 202 49.18 -16.76 -44.91
CA ILE A 202 48.15 -17.74 -44.58
C ILE A 202 47.02 -16.96 -43.91
N THR A 203 45.90 -16.78 -44.59
CA THR A 203 44.85 -15.86 -44.12
C THR A 203 43.50 -16.55 -43.90
N SER A 204 42.76 -16.02 -42.93
CA SER A 204 41.33 -16.31 -42.71
C SER A 204 40.59 -14.98 -42.59
N GLY A 205 39.90 -14.58 -43.66
CA GLY A 205 39.35 -13.23 -43.76
C GLY A 205 40.46 -12.18 -43.72
N SER A 206 40.38 -11.23 -42.78
CA SER A 206 41.41 -10.20 -42.57
C SER A 206 42.50 -10.60 -41.58
N ARG A 207 42.45 -11.81 -41.02
CA ARG A 207 43.41 -12.31 -40.02
C ARG A 207 44.52 -13.11 -40.69
N VAL A 208 45.77 -12.78 -40.38
CA VAL A 208 46.94 -13.60 -40.76
C VAL A 208 47.16 -14.67 -39.70
N LEU A 209 47.06 -15.93 -40.11
CA LEU A 209 47.31 -17.11 -39.28
C LEU A 209 48.77 -17.59 -39.37
N GLY A 210 49.54 -17.10 -40.35
CA GLY A 210 50.92 -17.53 -40.58
C GLY A 210 51.47 -17.09 -41.93
N TYR A 211 52.65 -17.58 -42.28
CA TYR A 211 53.29 -17.36 -43.58
C TYR A 211 53.94 -18.65 -44.07
N LEU A 212 53.78 -18.95 -45.36
CA LEU A 212 54.53 -19.98 -46.08
C LEU A 212 55.52 -19.29 -47.03
N ILE A 213 56.80 -19.50 -46.79
CA ILE A 213 57.86 -19.05 -47.68
C ILE A 213 58.20 -20.23 -48.58
N ALA A 214 58.17 -20.05 -49.90
CA ALA A 214 58.41 -21.11 -50.87
C ALA A 214 59.38 -20.67 -51.97
N GLY A 215 60.44 -21.43 -52.21
CA GLY A 215 61.28 -21.27 -53.40
C GLY A 215 60.54 -21.76 -54.64
N THR A 216 60.69 -21.09 -55.78
CA THR A 216 60.11 -21.54 -57.05
C THR A 216 61.11 -22.36 -57.85
N ASN A 217 60.62 -23.35 -58.62
CA ASN A 217 61.43 -24.17 -59.53
C ASN A 217 62.55 -23.36 -60.27
N PRO A 218 63.84 -23.72 -60.09
CA PRO A 218 64.98 -22.96 -60.61
C PRO A 218 65.13 -23.04 -62.14
N TYR A 219 64.57 -24.07 -62.75
CA TYR A 219 64.59 -24.33 -64.19
C TYR A 219 63.29 -23.90 -64.87
N ARG A 220 62.47 -23.04 -64.24
CA ARG A 220 61.30 -22.46 -64.88
C ARG A 220 61.25 -20.95 -64.76
N SER A 221 60.91 -20.30 -65.88
CA SER A 221 60.62 -18.88 -65.89
C SER A 221 59.41 -18.59 -64.98
N HIS A 222 59.43 -17.45 -64.30
CA HIS A 222 58.33 -16.99 -63.47
C HIS A 222 57.19 -16.40 -64.35
N ASP A 223 56.56 -17.29 -65.12
CA ASP A 223 55.46 -17.00 -66.02
C ASP A 223 54.09 -17.03 -65.31
N GLU A 224 53.01 -16.77 -66.04
CA GLU A 224 51.65 -16.77 -65.48
C GLU A 224 51.24 -18.15 -64.91
N SER A 225 51.76 -19.24 -65.47
CA SER A 225 51.51 -20.60 -64.95
C SER A 225 52.15 -20.81 -63.57
N CYS A 226 53.40 -20.36 -63.40
CA CYS A 226 54.09 -20.36 -62.11
C CYS A 226 53.35 -19.48 -61.08
N LYS A 227 52.94 -18.26 -61.46
CA LYS A 227 52.17 -17.36 -60.59
C LYS A 227 50.84 -17.97 -60.16
N GLN A 228 50.13 -18.62 -61.08
CA GLN A 228 48.85 -19.25 -60.78
C GLN A 228 49.03 -20.41 -59.78
N PHE A 229 50.04 -21.26 -59.99
CA PHE A 229 50.37 -22.33 -59.04
C PHE A 229 50.68 -21.82 -57.64
N ILE A 230 51.48 -20.75 -57.51
CA ILE A 230 51.82 -20.15 -56.21
C ILE A 230 50.58 -19.59 -55.50
N LYS A 231 49.65 -18.97 -56.25
CA LYS A 231 48.36 -18.52 -55.72
C LYS A 231 47.49 -19.68 -55.25
N ASP A 232 47.41 -20.75 -56.04
CA ASP A 232 46.61 -21.94 -55.69
C ASP A 232 47.18 -22.65 -54.46
N LEU A 233 48.51 -22.71 -54.33
CA LEU A 233 49.20 -23.22 -53.16
C LEU A 233 48.88 -22.38 -51.90
N SER A 234 49.02 -21.05 -51.99
CA SER A 234 48.70 -20.13 -50.89
C SER A 234 47.25 -20.29 -50.42
N ARG A 235 46.29 -20.36 -51.36
CA ARG A 235 44.87 -20.56 -51.05
C ARG A 235 44.59 -21.90 -50.39
N MET A 236 45.21 -22.98 -50.88
CA MET A 236 45.04 -24.32 -50.31
C MET A 236 45.55 -24.38 -48.87
N VAL A 237 46.77 -23.89 -48.63
CA VAL A 237 47.39 -23.85 -47.31
C VAL A 237 46.55 -22.99 -46.34
N SER A 238 46.11 -21.82 -46.79
CA SER A 238 45.20 -20.95 -46.01
C SER A 238 43.90 -21.64 -45.61
N SER A 239 43.29 -22.40 -46.52
CA SER A 239 42.07 -23.16 -46.25
C SER A 239 42.28 -24.25 -45.19
N ILE A 240 43.39 -24.99 -45.26
CA ILE A 240 43.71 -26.07 -44.33
C ILE A 240 43.95 -25.53 -42.92
N VAL A 241 44.78 -24.49 -42.79
CA VAL A 241 45.09 -23.87 -41.49
C VAL A 241 43.83 -23.22 -40.89
N SER A 242 43.02 -22.54 -41.71
CA SER A 242 41.77 -21.92 -41.25
C SER A 242 40.77 -22.94 -40.68
N ALA A 243 40.61 -24.08 -41.33
CA ALA A 243 39.72 -25.15 -40.86
C ALA A 243 40.20 -25.76 -39.51
N ALA A 244 41.51 -25.92 -39.35
CA ALA A 244 42.11 -26.42 -38.12
C ALA A 244 41.92 -25.46 -36.93
N VAL A 245 42.03 -24.15 -37.16
CA VAL A 245 41.78 -23.12 -36.13
C VAL A 245 40.31 -23.08 -35.71
N GLY A 246 39.38 -23.09 -36.67
CA GLY A 246 37.94 -23.03 -36.39
C GLY A 246 37.44 -24.20 -35.54
N THR A 247 37.96 -25.41 -35.75
CA THR A 247 37.59 -26.61 -34.98
C THR A 247 37.96 -26.48 -33.49
N LYS A 248 39.11 -25.87 -33.19
CA LYS A 248 39.57 -25.64 -31.81
C LYS A 248 38.69 -24.62 -31.09
N GLU A 249 38.34 -23.52 -31.75
CA GLU A 249 37.51 -22.45 -31.16
C GLU A 249 36.09 -22.95 -30.84
N ILE A 250 35.50 -23.75 -31.74
CA ILE A 250 34.17 -24.35 -31.50
C ILE A 250 34.19 -25.25 -30.27
N LYS A 251 35.21 -26.11 -30.14
CA LYS A 251 35.32 -27.04 -29.00
C LYS A 251 35.44 -26.32 -27.66
N VAL A 252 36.31 -25.31 -27.57
CA VAL A 252 36.49 -24.51 -26.35
C VAL A 252 35.19 -23.80 -25.97
N ARG A 253 34.47 -23.24 -26.95
CA ARG A 253 33.19 -22.57 -26.71
C ARG A 253 32.11 -23.53 -26.22
N GLN A 254 32.07 -24.75 -26.74
CA GLN A 254 31.13 -25.78 -26.28
C GLN A 254 31.39 -26.15 -24.82
N GLU A 255 32.64 -26.43 -24.46
CA GLU A 255 33.02 -26.76 -23.08
C GLU A 255 32.69 -25.62 -22.10
N GLN A 256 32.86 -24.35 -22.52
CA GLN A 256 32.47 -23.19 -21.71
C GLN A 256 30.95 -23.14 -21.48
N LEU A 257 30.14 -23.33 -22.51
CA LEU A 257 28.68 -23.32 -22.39
C LEU A 257 28.16 -24.47 -21.51
N GLU A 258 28.76 -25.66 -21.63
CA GLU A 258 28.43 -26.81 -20.77
C GLU A 258 28.76 -26.53 -19.30
N ASN A 259 29.93 -25.93 -19.03
CA ASN A 259 30.32 -25.54 -17.67
C ASN A 259 29.43 -24.44 -17.10
N ASP A 260 29.07 -23.43 -17.90
CA ASP A 260 28.18 -22.35 -17.48
C ASP A 260 26.78 -22.88 -17.17
N LEU A 261 26.27 -23.80 -17.99
CA LEU A 261 24.99 -24.47 -17.74
C LEU A 261 25.03 -25.30 -16.46
N ALA A 262 26.08 -26.11 -16.26
CA ALA A 262 26.25 -26.92 -15.05
C ALA A 262 26.35 -26.05 -13.78
N LEU A 263 27.06 -24.92 -13.85
CA LEU A 263 27.17 -23.97 -12.76
C LEU A 263 25.83 -23.26 -12.48
N SER A 264 25.09 -22.88 -13.52
CA SER A 264 23.75 -22.30 -13.40
C SER A 264 22.77 -23.29 -12.74
N ASP A 265 22.75 -24.55 -13.18
CA ASP A 265 21.92 -25.61 -12.62
C ASP A 265 22.27 -25.88 -11.15
N MET A 266 23.56 -25.93 -10.81
CA MET A 266 24.02 -26.08 -9.42
C MET A 266 23.53 -24.93 -8.54
N ARG A 267 23.64 -23.69 -9.01
CA ARG A 267 23.17 -22.49 -8.27
C ARG A 267 21.66 -22.53 -8.03
N LEU A 268 20.87 -22.90 -9.04
CA LEU A 268 19.42 -23.03 -8.91
C LEU A 268 19.03 -24.09 -7.88
N ARG A 269 19.66 -25.28 -7.92
CA ARG A 269 19.41 -26.34 -6.92
C ARG A 269 19.74 -25.88 -5.51
N HIS A 270 20.89 -25.24 -5.31
CA HIS A 270 21.30 -24.75 -4.00
C HIS A 270 20.35 -23.65 -3.45
N LEU A 271 19.84 -22.76 -4.31
CA LEU A 271 18.83 -21.77 -3.90
C LEU A 271 17.51 -22.43 -3.47
N ILE A 272 17.10 -23.46 -4.21
CA ILE A 272 15.85 -24.18 -3.98
C ILE A 272 15.90 -25.04 -2.70
N GLU A 273 17.02 -25.71 -2.45
CA GLU A 273 17.25 -26.55 -1.26
C GLU A 273 17.25 -25.73 0.04
N HIS A 274 17.78 -24.50 0.00
CA HIS A 274 17.84 -23.61 1.16
C HIS A 274 16.67 -22.62 1.25
N ALA A 275 15.68 -22.71 0.36
CA ALA A 275 14.50 -21.86 0.42
C ALA A 275 13.65 -22.18 1.67
N SER A 276 13.22 -21.14 2.39
CA SER A 276 12.30 -21.27 3.53
C SER A 276 10.84 -21.44 3.12
N VAL A 277 10.61 -21.83 1.87
CA VAL A 277 9.27 -22.00 1.26
C VAL A 277 9.19 -23.39 0.64
N GLY A 278 8.02 -24.01 0.77
CA GLY A 278 7.74 -25.31 0.17
C GLY A 278 7.41 -25.11 -1.30
N MET A 279 8.24 -25.62 -2.19
CA MET A 279 8.04 -25.51 -3.63
C MET A 279 7.62 -26.87 -4.18
N CYS A 280 6.57 -26.90 -4.98
CA CYS A 280 6.17 -28.10 -5.72
C CYS A 280 5.77 -27.77 -7.16
N HIS A 281 5.96 -28.76 -8.03
CA HIS A 281 5.66 -28.76 -9.44
C HIS A 281 4.79 -29.98 -9.74
N LEU A 282 3.60 -29.73 -10.25
CA LEU A 282 2.50 -30.68 -10.35
C LEU A 282 2.10 -30.85 -11.82
N SER A 283 1.96 -32.10 -12.26
CA SER A 283 1.40 -32.46 -13.55
C SER A 283 -0.11 -32.26 -13.56
N LEU A 284 -0.68 -32.03 -14.75
CA LEU A 284 -2.13 -31.94 -14.96
C LEU A 284 -2.87 -33.23 -14.59
N ASP A 285 -2.19 -34.38 -14.69
CA ASP A 285 -2.73 -35.69 -14.30
C ASP A 285 -2.76 -35.90 -12.77
N GLY A 286 -2.34 -34.89 -12.00
CA GLY A 286 -2.35 -34.92 -10.54
C GLY A 286 -1.09 -35.52 -9.90
N HIS A 287 -0.02 -35.79 -10.67
CA HIS A 287 1.24 -36.28 -10.09
C HIS A 287 2.17 -35.14 -9.67
N THR A 288 2.90 -35.31 -8.58
CA THR A 288 4.00 -34.41 -8.21
C THR A 288 5.21 -34.71 -9.10
N ILE A 289 5.54 -33.80 -10.01
CA ILE A 289 6.73 -33.90 -10.87
C ILE A 289 7.99 -33.71 -10.01
N TRP A 290 7.95 -32.71 -9.13
CA TRP A 290 9.06 -32.37 -8.26
C TRP A 290 8.57 -31.54 -7.06
N ALA A 291 9.20 -31.69 -5.89
CA ALA A 291 9.01 -30.80 -4.75
C ALA A 291 10.27 -30.78 -3.88
N ASN A 292 10.53 -29.66 -3.19
CA ASN A 292 11.67 -29.56 -2.27
C ASN A 292 11.37 -30.16 -0.88
N ASP A 293 12.41 -30.43 -0.10
CA ASP A 293 12.30 -30.99 1.26
C ASP A 293 11.47 -30.11 2.21
N HIS A 294 11.49 -28.80 2.00
CA HIS A 294 10.69 -27.87 2.78
C HIS A 294 9.19 -28.09 2.57
N TYR A 295 8.74 -28.38 1.34
CA TYR A 295 7.33 -28.71 1.07
C TYR A 295 6.88 -29.94 1.88
N TYR A 296 7.66 -31.02 1.88
CA TYR A 296 7.34 -32.24 2.63
C TYR A 296 7.33 -32.00 4.15
N THR A 297 8.25 -31.17 4.65
CA THR A 297 8.28 -30.75 6.06
C THR A 297 7.04 -29.92 6.45
N LEU A 298 6.60 -29.03 5.56
CA LEU A 298 5.37 -28.25 5.76
C LEU A 298 4.14 -29.16 5.74
N ALA A 299 4.05 -30.04 4.74
CA ALA A 299 2.95 -30.96 4.58
C ALA A 299 2.89 -32.01 5.70
N GLY A 300 4.02 -32.35 6.33
CA GLY A 300 4.10 -33.37 7.38
C GLY A 300 3.97 -34.79 6.83
N VAL A 301 4.37 -35.00 5.58
CA VAL A 301 4.22 -36.24 4.83
C VAL A 301 5.52 -36.58 4.10
N SER A 302 5.78 -37.85 3.86
CA SER A 302 7.00 -38.28 3.16
C SER A 302 6.82 -38.24 1.63
N PRO A 303 7.90 -38.12 0.84
CA PRO A 303 7.83 -38.12 -0.63
C PRO A 303 7.11 -39.34 -1.23
N GLU A 304 7.22 -40.52 -0.59
CA GLU A 304 6.61 -41.76 -1.06
C GLU A 304 5.08 -41.70 -1.03
N SER A 305 4.51 -40.94 -0.08
CA SER A 305 3.05 -40.76 0.04
C SER A 305 2.45 -39.94 -1.11
N HIS A 306 3.28 -39.21 -1.88
CA HIS A 306 2.85 -38.31 -2.96
C HIS A 306 3.01 -38.91 -4.36
N GLN A 307 3.23 -40.23 -4.46
CA GLN A 307 3.28 -40.95 -5.74
C GLN A 307 1.89 -41.15 -6.36
N ILE A 308 0.84 -41.09 -5.54
CA ILE A 308 -0.56 -41.26 -5.96
C ILE A 308 -1.07 -39.95 -6.59
N PRO A 309 -1.84 -40.00 -7.68
CA PRO A 309 -2.48 -38.81 -8.24
C PRO A 309 -3.27 -38.03 -7.18
N PHE A 310 -3.10 -36.71 -7.16
CA PHE A 310 -3.81 -35.74 -6.33
C PHE A 310 -3.53 -35.84 -4.81
N ALA A 311 -2.54 -36.61 -4.38
CA ALA A 311 -2.17 -36.76 -2.97
C ALA A 311 -1.81 -35.44 -2.26
N PHE A 312 -1.34 -34.43 -3.01
CA PHE A 312 -1.02 -33.10 -2.47
C PHE A 312 -2.24 -32.35 -1.92
N PHE A 313 -3.47 -32.76 -2.27
CA PHE A 313 -4.69 -32.21 -1.67
C PHE A 313 -5.04 -32.85 -0.32
N ASP A 314 -4.56 -34.06 -0.03
CA ASP A 314 -4.91 -34.80 1.19
C ASP A 314 -4.23 -34.24 2.45
N VAL A 315 -3.23 -33.38 2.25
CA VAL A 315 -2.50 -32.65 3.30
C VAL A 315 -3.39 -31.60 3.99
N TYR A 316 -4.37 -31.06 3.26
CA TYR A 316 -5.30 -30.07 3.80
C TYR A 316 -6.41 -30.73 4.61
N ILE A 317 -6.97 -30.00 5.57
CA ILE A 317 -8.19 -30.44 6.26
C ILE A 317 -9.37 -30.50 5.26
N GLU A 318 -10.39 -31.31 5.55
CA GLU A 318 -11.49 -31.57 4.61
C GLU A 318 -12.21 -30.29 4.13
N GLU A 319 -12.35 -29.29 5.01
CA GLU A 319 -12.95 -27.99 4.67
C GLU A 319 -12.14 -27.19 3.65
N ASP A 320 -10.81 -27.24 3.75
CA ASP A 320 -9.90 -26.44 2.93
C ASP A 320 -9.41 -27.22 1.69
N LYS A 321 -9.55 -28.56 1.69
CA LYS A 321 -9.35 -29.40 0.51
C LYS A 321 -10.23 -28.96 -0.66
N ARG A 322 -11.51 -28.64 -0.40
CA ARG A 322 -12.43 -28.12 -1.42
C ARG A 322 -11.94 -26.81 -2.03
N LYS A 323 -11.45 -25.88 -1.20
CA LYS A 323 -10.91 -24.59 -1.68
C LYS A 323 -9.67 -24.81 -2.56
N ALA A 324 -8.81 -25.76 -2.20
CA ALA A 324 -7.64 -26.09 -3.00
C ALA A 324 -8.01 -26.62 -4.39
N PHE A 325 -9.07 -27.45 -4.49
CA PHE A 325 -9.62 -27.88 -5.79
C PHE A 325 -10.18 -26.73 -6.62
N GLU A 326 -10.93 -25.80 -6.00
CA GLU A 326 -11.46 -24.63 -6.70
C GLU A 326 -10.33 -23.76 -7.28
N VAL A 327 -9.22 -23.61 -6.55
CA VAL A 327 -8.02 -22.93 -7.05
C VAL A 327 -7.39 -23.66 -8.23
N TRP A 328 -7.27 -24.98 -8.15
CA TRP A 328 -6.75 -25.81 -9.24
C TRP A 328 -7.56 -25.64 -10.52
N ASP A 329 -8.88 -25.77 -10.45
CA ASP A 329 -9.77 -25.61 -11.59
C ASP A 329 -9.68 -24.19 -12.19
N SER A 330 -9.56 -23.18 -11.32
CA SER A 330 -9.43 -21.79 -11.76
C SER A 330 -8.11 -21.51 -12.51
N LEU A 331 -7.01 -22.17 -12.12
CA LEU A 331 -5.73 -22.09 -12.82
C LEU A 331 -5.81 -22.77 -14.20
N LEU A 332 -6.47 -23.93 -14.28
CA LEU A 332 -6.73 -24.62 -15.55
C LEU A 332 -7.63 -23.80 -16.48
N ALA A 333 -8.61 -23.09 -15.92
CA ALA A 333 -9.53 -22.23 -16.66
C ALA A 333 -8.90 -20.96 -17.25
N GLY A 334 -7.64 -20.64 -16.92
CA GLY A 334 -6.90 -19.55 -17.56
C GLY A 334 -6.32 -18.50 -16.62
N LEU A 335 -6.45 -18.63 -15.29
CA LEU A 335 -5.82 -17.67 -14.37
C LEU A 335 -4.28 -17.72 -14.44
N ASN A 336 -3.64 -16.58 -14.16
CA ASN A 336 -2.18 -16.46 -14.18
C ASN A 336 -1.54 -16.88 -12.85
N HIS A 337 -2.19 -16.59 -11.73
CA HIS A 337 -1.77 -17.03 -10.40
C HIS A 337 -2.95 -16.90 -9.43
N VAL A 338 -2.89 -17.64 -8.33
CA VAL A 338 -3.84 -17.55 -7.22
C VAL A 338 -3.05 -17.63 -5.91
N SER A 339 -3.36 -16.74 -4.97
CA SER A 339 -2.87 -16.82 -3.59
C SER A 339 -4.02 -17.15 -2.66
N ILE A 340 -3.85 -18.18 -1.84
CA ILE A 340 -4.87 -18.65 -0.90
C ILE A 340 -4.24 -19.07 0.43
N GLU A 341 -4.97 -18.88 1.52
CA GLU A 341 -4.62 -19.37 2.85
C GLU A 341 -5.38 -20.67 3.13
N LEU A 342 -4.66 -21.72 3.53
CA LEU A 342 -5.21 -23.06 3.77
C LEU A 342 -4.69 -23.63 5.08
N ARG A 343 -5.50 -24.47 5.72
CA ARG A 343 -5.17 -25.21 6.93
C ARG A 343 -4.74 -26.64 6.59
N LEU A 344 -3.61 -27.05 7.16
CA LEU A 344 -3.06 -28.39 7.04
C LEU A 344 -3.59 -29.31 8.15
N LYS A 345 -3.60 -30.62 7.91
CA LYS A 345 -3.85 -31.64 8.95
C LYS A 345 -2.73 -31.69 10.01
N ARG A 346 -1.52 -31.27 9.63
CA ARG A 346 -0.37 -31.13 10.54
C ARG A 346 -0.70 -30.11 11.64
N GLN A 347 -0.46 -30.48 12.89
CA GLN A 347 -0.65 -29.60 14.04
C GLN A 347 0.54 -28.63 14.22
N TYR A 348 0.24 -27.38 14.55
CA TYR A 348 1.16 -26.35 15.00
C TYR A 348 1.07 -26.20 16.52
N SER A 349 2.18 -26.44 17.21
CA SER A 349 2.29 -26.22 18.65
C SER A 349 2.37 -24.72 18.94
N THR A 350 1.32 -24.19 19.57
CA THR A 350 1.26 -22.77 19.90
C THR A 350 2.15 -22.45 21.10
N PRO A 351 2.71 -21.23 21.22
CA PRO A 351 3.53 -20.87 22.37
C PRO A 351 2.80 -20.95 23.72
N VAL A 352 1.48 -20.74 23.71
CA VAL A 352 0.60 -20.78 24.88
C VAL A 352 -0.77 -21.30 24.45
N GLY A 353 -1.22 -22.40 25.05
CA GLY A 353 -2.54 -23.01 24.81
C GLY A 353 -2.46 -24.36 24.10
N ASP A 354 -3.60 -24.81 23.58
CA ASP A 354 -3.70 -26.05 22.81
C ASP A 354 -3.03 -25.92 21.43
N SER A 355 -2.66 -27.05 20.85
CA SER A 355 -2.20 -27.09 19.45
C SER A 355 -3.36 -26.82 18.51
N ASP A 356 -3.08 -26.15 17.39
CA ASP A 356 -4.06 -25.85 16.35
C ASP A 356 -3.53 -26.34 14.99
N ASN A 357 -4.38 -26.47 13.99
CA ASN A 357 -3.98 -26.81 12.63
C ASN A 357 -2.99 -25.78 12.08
N ALA A 358 -1.88 -26.25 11.51
CA ALA A 358 -0.92 -25.37 10.86
C ALA A 358 -1.58 -24.64 9.68
N GLN A 359 -1.28 -23.36 9.54
CA GLN A 359 -1.81 -22.51 8.47
C GLN A 359 -0.71 -22.16 7.49
N VAL A 360 -1.00 -22.31 6.21
CA VAL A 360 -0.07 -21.99 5.13
C VAL A 360 -0.69 -21.02 4.14
N GLN A 361 0.15 -20.18 3.55
CA GLN A 361 -0.17 -19.41 2.37
C GLN A 361 0.38 -20.12 1.14
N VAL A 362 -0.49 -20.46 0.20
CA VAL A 362 -0.14 -21.11 -1.07
C VAL A 362 -0.28 -20.09 -2.19
N LEU A 363 0.81 -19.87 -2.93
CA LEU A 363 0.82 -19.15 -4.20
C LEU A 363 0.98 -20.17 -5.33
N ALA A 364 -0.08 -20.41 -6.09
CA ALA A 364 -0.09 -21.35 -7.19
C ALA A 364 -0.20 -20.62 -8.54
N PHE A 365 0.52 -21.09 -9.56
CA PHE A 365 0.56 -20.49 -10.90
C PHE A 365 0.83 -21.56 -11.97
N PRO A 366 0.27 -21.42 -13.20
CA PRO A 366 0.47 -22.40 -14.25
C PRO A 366 1.75 -22.12 -15.04
N TYR A 367 2.47 -23.19 -15.40
CA TYR A 367 3.48 -23.13 -16.44
C TYR A 367 2.83 -23.37 -17.80
N ARG A 368 3.00 -22.41 -18.71
CA ARG A 368 2.39 -22.40 -20.05
C ARG A 368 3.45 -22.51 -21.13
N GLU A 369 3.17 -23.31 -22.14
CA GLU A 369 3.97 -23.42 -23.35
C GLU A 369 3.03 -23.23 -24.56
N ASN A 370 3.35 -22.27 -25.44
CA ASN A 370 2.49 -21.87 -26.57
C ASN A 370 1.04 -21.48 -26.17
N GLY A 371 0.85 -20.95 -24.95
CA GLY A 371 -0.45 -20.51 -24.43
C GLY A 371 -1.26 -21.62 -23.73
N GLU A 372 -0.90 -22.89 -23.90
CA GLU A 372 -1.51 -24.02 -23.21
C GLU A 372 -0.86 -24.24 -21.84
N VAL A 373 -1.67 -24.55 -20.82
CA VAL A 373 -1.15 -24.98 -19.52
C VAL A 373 -0.55 -26.38 -19.67
N LYS A 374 0.69 -26.58 -19.21
CA LYS A 374 1.35 -27.89 -19.19
C LYS A 374 1.49 -28.47 -17.79
N SER A 375 1.56 -27.62 -16.77
CA SER A 375 1.73 -28.02 -15.37
C SER A 375 1.41 -26.86 -14.43
N ILE A 376 1.30 -27.12 -13.14
CA ILE A 376 1.05 -26.12 -12.09
C ILE A 376 2.23 -26.12 -11.12
N MET A 377 2.73 -24.95 -10.78
CA MET A 377 3.75 -24.76 -9.75
C MET A 377 3.11 -24.06 -8.55
N ALA A 378 3.54 -24.42 -7.34
CA ALA A 378 3.07 -23.76 -6.12
C ALA A 378 4.20 -23.52 -5.11
N CYS A 379 4.12 -22.36 -4.45
CA CYS A 379 4.97 -21.97 -3.34
C CYS A 379 4.12 -21.88 -2.07
N THR A 380 4.52 -22.61 -1.03
CA THR A 380 3.80 -22.74 0.24
C THR A 380 4.65 -22.13 1.35
N THR A 381 4.07 -21.20 2.12
CA THR A 381 4.75 -20.52 3.24
C THR A 381 3.99 -20.78 4.53
N ASP A 382 4.68 -21.15 5.61
CA ASP A 382 4.06 -21.31 6.92
C ASP A 382 3.72 -19.95 7.54
N ILE A 383 2.44 -19.72 7.80
CA ILE A 383 1.92 -18.50 8.42
C ILE A 383 1.28 -18.77 9.79
N SER A 384 1.45 -19.98 10.35
CA SER A 384 0.81 -20.41 11.60
C SER A 384 1.14 -19.47 12.76
N LYS A 385 2.42 -19.11 12.94
CA LYS A 385 2.86 -18.18 13.99
C LYS A 385 2.25 -16.80 13.83
N LEU A 386 2.16 -16.30 12.59
CA LEU A 386 1.62 -14.99 12.28
C LEU A 386 0.11 -14.94 12.58
N LYS A 387 -0.63 -15.95 12.14
CA LYS A 387 -2.09 -16.06 12.34
C LYS A 387 -2.44 -16.25 13.81
N TRP A 388 -1.67 -17.07 14.54
CA TRP A 388 -1.83 -17.20 15.99
C TRP A 388 -1.63 -15.86 16.70
N ALA A 389 -0.55 -15.13 16.40
CA ALA A 389 -0.28 -13.84 17.03
C ALA A 389 -1.40 -12.81 16.76
N GLN A 390 -1.89 -12.78 15.52
CA GLN A 390 -3.01 -11.91 15.13
C GLN A 390 -4.29 -12.26 15.88
N SER A 391 -4.66 -13.54 15.95
CA SER A 391 -5.86 -14.02 16.66
C SER A 391 -5.76 -13.75 18.16
N PHE A 392 -4.60 -14.01 18.77
CA PHE A 392 -4.34 -13.77 20.18
C PHE A 392 -4.48 -12.28 20.56
N GLN A 393 -3.90 -11.38 19.75
CA GLN A 393 -4.06 -9.93 19.95
C GLN A 393 -5.51 -9.48 19.79
N ALA A 394 -6.22 -10.00 18.78
CA ALA A 394 -7.62 -9.67 18.56
C ALA A 394 -8.49 -10.07 19.75
N ARG A 395 -8.23 -11.23 20.36
CA ARG A 395 -8.94 -11.69 21.56
C ARG A 395 -8.69 -10.78 22.76
N LEU A 396 -7.43 -10.46 23.08
CA LEU A 396 -7.09 -9.55 24.17
C LEU A 396 -7.74 -8.17 24.00
N ALA A 397 -7.75 -7.65 22.78
CA ALA A 397 -8.40 -6.37 22.48
C ALA A 397 -9.92 -6.42 22.63
N ALA A 398 -10.55 -7.56 22.29
CA ALA A 398 -11.98 -7.76 22.48
C ALA A 398 -12.34 -7.84 23.97
N GLU A 399 -11.62 -8.65 24.75
CA GLU A 399 -11.80 -8.79 26.20
C GLU A 399 -11.63 -7.44 26.92
N ALA A 400 -10.58 -6.68 26.58
CA ALA A 400 -10.35 -5.35 27.15
C ALA A 400 -11.48 -4.36 26.81
N ARG A 401 -12.00 -4.41 25.57
CA ARG A 401 -13.15 -3.57 25.16
C ARG A 401 -14.42 -3.94 25.92
N GLU A 402 -14.69 -5.23 26.08
CA GLU A 402 -15.87 -5.72 26.78
C GLU A 402 -15.81 -5.37 28.28
N ALA A 403 -14.66 -5.58 28.93
CA ALA A 403 -14.44 -5.18 30.32
C ALA A 403 -14.65 -3.67 30.51
N LYS A 404 -14.14 -2.84 29.60
CA LYS A 404 -14.35 -1.38 29.65
C LYS A 404 -15.85 -1.03 29.54
N ARG A 405 -16.57 -1.66 28.61
CA ARG A 405 -18.01 -1.43 28.41
C ARG A 405 -18.83 -1.85 29.64
N GLN A 406 -18.49 -2.98 30.26
CA GLN A 406 -19.14 -3.42 31.50
C GLN A 406 -18.90 -2.44 32.65
N GLN A 407 -17.68 -1.90 32.76
CA GLN A 407 -17.36 -0.90 33.78
C GLN A 407 -18.12 0.42 33.57
N GLU A 408 -18.27 0.89 32.33
CA GLU A 408 -19.07 2.08 32.01
C GLU A 408 -20.57 1.85 32.34
N ALA A 409 -21.13 0.69 31.98
CA ALA A 409 -22.52 0.35 32.30
C ALA A 409 -22.78 0.26 33.82
N PHE A 410 -21.82 -0.26 34.58
CA PHE A 410 -21.90 -0.32 36.04
C PHE A 410 -22.00 1.08 36.67
N ILE A 411 -21.21 2.05 36.19
CA ILE A 411 -21.26 3.44 36.67
C ILE A 411 -22.63 4.09 36.42
N ASP A 412 -23.23 3.84 35.25
CA ASP A 412 -24.56 4.36 34.90
C ASP A 412 -25.64 3.83 35.86
N VAL A 413 -25.63 2.52 36.16
CA VAL A 413 -26.58 1.89 37.08
C VAL A 413 -26.42 2.41 38.51
N VAL A 414 -25.18 2.42 39.04
CA VAL A 414 -24.91 2.90 40.41
C VAL A 414 -25.35 4.35 40.57
N SER A 415 -25.10 5.19 39.57
CA SER A 415 -25.50 6.60 39.62
C SER A 415 -27.02 6.77 39.63
N HIS A 416 -27.76 5.94 38.89
CA HIS A 416 -29.22 5.93 38.92
C HIS A 416 -29.76 5.50 40.30
N GLU A 417 -29.21 4.41 40.84
CA GLU A 417 -29.57 3.88 42.16
C GLU A 417 -29.21 4.85 43.30
N MET A 418 -28.17 5.67 43.15
CA MET A 418 -27.83 6.71 44.12
C MET A 418 -28.72 7.95 44.00
N ARG A 419 -29.23 8.29 42.81
CA ARG A 419 -30.07 9.48 42.59
C ARG A 419 -31.46 9.34 43.22
N ASN A 420 -32.02 8.14 43.22
CA ASN A 420 -33.36 7.85 43.75
C ASN A 420 -33.51 8.15 45.25
N PRO A 421 -32.68 7.58 46.16
CA PRO A 421 -32.78 7.88 47.60
C PRO A 421 -32.44 9.34 47.88
N LEU A 422 -31.52 9.92 47.09
CA LEU A 422 -31.14 11.32 47.25
C LEU A 422 -32.29 12.28 46.94
N SER A 423 -33.07 12.00 45.89
CA SER A 423 -34.24 12.79 45.53
C SER A 423 -35.31 12.72 46.63
N ALA A 424 -35.50 11.54 47.25
CA ALA A 424 -36.37 11.38 48.40
C ALA A 424 -35.90 12.20 49.61
N ILE A 425 -34.59 12.22 49.91
CA ILE A 425 -34.01 13.02 50.99
C ILE A 425 -34.27 14.52 50.76
N VAL A 426 -34.05 15.03 49.54
CA VAL A 426 -34.33 16.43 49.19
C VAL A 426 -35.81 16.75 49.40
N HIS A 427 -36.72 15.91 48.90
CA HIS A 427 -38.17 16.14 49.03
C HIS A 427 -38.64 16.09 50.49
N CYS A 428 -38.12 15.18 51.30
CA CYS A 428 -38.43 15.12 52.73
C CYS A 428 -37.97 16.39 53.46
N ALA A 429 -36.78 16.88 53.16
CA ALA A 429 -36.25 18.11 53.75
C ALA A 429 -37.06 19.35 53.33
N ASP A 430 -37.44 19.45 52.05
CA ASP A 430 -38.28 20.55 51.53
C ASP A 430 -39.70 20.52 52.11
N GLY A 431 -40.26 19.32 52.29
CA GLY A 431 -41.54 19.11 52.97
C GLY A 431 -41.52 19.55 54.44
N ILE A 432 -40.44 19.26 55.18
CA ILE A 432 -40.24 19.76 56.54
C ILE A 432 -40.17 21.30 56.52
N LEU A 433 -39.41 21.88 55.59
CA LEU A 433 -39.28 23.34 55.47
C LEU A 433 -40.64 24.01 55.25
N SER A 434 -41.42 23.48 54.29
CA SER A 434 -42.73 23.99 53.92
C SER A 434 -43.75 23.86 55.06
N ALA A 435 -43.76 22.72 55.77
CA ALA A 435 -44.65 22.49 56.90
C ALA A 435 -44.36 23.43 58.07
N VAL A 436 -43.09 23.73 58.33
CA VAL A 436 -42.68 24.67 59.37
C VAL A 436 -43.06 26.12 59.00
N GLU A 437 -42.89 26.53 57.74
CA GLU A 437 -43.34 27.84 57.26
C GLU A 437 -44.87 28.00 57.36
N GLU A 438 -45.62 26.95 57.03
CA GLU A 438 -47.09 26.95 57.12
C GLU A 438 -47.59 27.02 58.59
N CYS A 439 -46.93 26.31 59.52
CA CYS A 439 -47.19 26.40 60.96
C CYS A 439 -46.91 27.81 61.51
N ARG A 440 -45.83 28.45 61.05
CA ARG A 440 -45.45 29.81 61.46
C ARG A 440 -46.46 30.86 60.97
N ALA A 441 -47.08 30.63 59.80
CA ALA A 441 -48.08 31.52 59.23
C ALA A 441 -49.48 31.36 59.86
N LYS A 442 -49.82 30.19 60.42
CA LYS A 442 -51.17 29.87 60.91
C LYS A 442 -51.36 29.99 62.43
N LEU A 443 -50.29 30.07 63.24
CA LEU A 443 -50.36 30.09 64.70
C LEU A 443 -49.80 31.39 65.27
N ALA A 444 -50.68 32.27 65.76
CA ALA A 444 -50.34 33.60 66.28
C ALA A 444 -49.73 33.60 67.71
N ASN A 445 -49.68 32.46 68.41
CA ASN A 445 -49.09 32.31 69.75
C ASN A 445 -48.47 30.92 69.91
N ILE A 446 -47.24 30.74 69.40
CA ILE A 446 -46.44 29.53 69.64
C ILE A 446 -45.57 29.78 70.89
N PRO A 447 -45.55 28.88 71.90
CA PRO A 447 -44.65 29.02 73.06
C PRO A 447 -43.17 29.04 72.66
N GLU A 448 -42.36 29.89 73.28
CA GLU A 448 -40.92 30.10 72.99
C GLU A 448 -40.11 28.78 72.82
N PRO A 449 -40.26 27.76 73.69
CA PRO A 449 -39.51 26.50 73.55
C PRO A 449 -39.90 25.68 72.32
N CYS A 450 -41.16 25.77 71.90
CA CYS A 450 -41.63 25.11 70.67
C CYS A 450 -41.13 25.86 69.42
N LEU A 451 -41.00 27.18 69.52
CA LEU A 451 -40.44 28.04 68.47
C LEU A 451 -38.95 27.77 68.25
N GLU A 452 -38.19 27.56 69.33
CA GLU A 452 -36.79 27.12 69.32
C GLU A 452 -36.65 25.74 68.66
N ALA A 453 -37.44 24.75 69.10
CA ALA A 453 -37.43 23.41 68.51
C ALA A 453 -37.85 23.40 67.03
N LEU A 454 -38.77 24.28 66.62
CA LEU A 454 -39.16 24.48 65.21
C LEU A 454 -38.01 25.08 64.38
N ASN A 455 -37.30 26.07 64.93
CA ASN A 455 -36.13 26.66 64.28
C ASN A 455 -34.96 25.66 64.17
N ASP A 456 -34.77 24.80 65.17
CA ASP A 456 -33.75 23.74 65.13
C ASP A 456 -34.08 22.67 64.09
N ASN A 457 -35.34 22.26 63.98
CA ASN A 457 -35.80 21.36 62.92
C ASN A 457 -35.66 21.98 61.53
N LEU A 458 -35.96 23.27 61.40
CA LEU A 458 -35.81 24.00 60.13
C LEU A 458 -34.33 24.13 59.75
N THR A 459 -33.44 24.34 60.73
CA THR A 459 -31.98 24.34 60.52
C THR A 459 -31.48 22.96 60.11
N SER A 460 -31.96 21.91 60.78
CA SER A 460 -31.63 20.51 60.46
C SER A 460 -32.09 20.12 59.05
N ALA A 461 -33.31 20.49 58.67
CA ALA A 461 -33.84 20.28 57.31
C ALA A 461 -33.03 21.04 56.25
N LYS A 462 -32.63 22.29 56.52
CA LYS A 462 -31.73 23.06 55.63
C LYS A 462 -30.38 22.36 55.44
N ILE A 463 -29.80 21.82 56.51
CA ILE A 463 -28.53 21.08 56.44
C ILE A 463 -28.68 19.80 55.61
N ILE A 464 -29.74 19.02 55.83
CA ILE A 464 -30.05 17.81 55.04
C ILE A 464 -30.19 18.16 53.56
N MET A 465 -30.91 19.24 53.25
CA MET A 465 -31.12 19.71 51.89
C MET A 465 -29.81 20.18 51.23
N GLN A 466 -28.94 20.87 51.97
CA GLN A 466 -27.60 21.24 51.48
C GLN A 466 -26.72 20.02 51.20
N CYS A 467 -26.69 19.03 52.11
CA CYS A 467 -25.96 17.79 51.93
C CYS A 467 -26.46 16.99 50.72
N ALA A 468 -27.78 16.88 50.57
CA ALA A 468 -28.39 16.15 49.47
C ALA A 468 -28.16 16.85 48.12
N ASN A 469 -28.30 18.18 48.06
CA ASN A 469 -27.96 18.95 46.84
C ASN A 469 -26.48 18.84 46.47
N HIS A 470 -25.58 18.79 47.46
CA HIS A 470 -24.16 18.59 47.21
C HIS A 470 -23.87 17.21 46.60
N GLN A 471 -24.42 16.13 47.17
CA GLN A 471 -24.28 14.78 46.63
C GLN A 471 -24.91 14.66 45.23
N LYS A 472 -26.01 15.37 44.98
CA LYS A 472 -26.69 15.37 43.66
C LYS A 472 -25.75 15.90 42.59
N ARG A 473 -25.08 17.01 42.89
CA ARG A 473 -24.08 17.61 42.01
C ARG A 473 -22.92 16.66 41.73
N ILE A 474 -22.44 15.92 42.73
CA ILE A 474 -21.34 14.95 42.53
C ILE A 474 -21.77 13.82 41.60
N ILE A 475 -22.95 13.24 41.81
CA ILE A 475 -23.48 12.17 40.97
C ILE A 475 -23.70 12.66 39.53
N ASP A 476 -24.26 13.85 39.37
CA ASP A 476 -24.47 14.47 38.05
C ASP A 476 -23.14 14.79 37.35
N ASP A 477 -22.11 15.22 38.08
CA ASP A 477 -20.75 15.42 37.55
C ASP A 477 -20.12 14.09 37.08
N VAL A 478 -20.25 13.01 37.88
CA VAL A 478 -19.74 11.67 37.53
C VAL A 478 -20.46 11.09 36.31
N LEU A 479 -21.79 11.25 36.24
CA LEU A 479 -22.57 10.85 35.07
C LEU A 479 -22.20 11.65 33.83
N THR A 480 -22.00 12.96 33.98
CA THR A 480 -21.57 13.81 32.85
C THR A 480 -20.19 13.37 32.35
N LEU A 481 -19.27 13.02 33.25
CA LEU A 481 -17.96 12.46 32.90
C LEU A 481 -18.07 11.10 32.18
N SER A 482 -18.90 10.19 32.69
CA SER A 482 -19.18 8.88 32.06
C SER A 482 -19.73 9.05 30.64
N LYS A 483 -20.68 9.98 30.45
CA LYS A 483 -21.26 10.31 29.14
C LYS A 483 -20.28 10.99 28.19
N LEU A 484 -19.34 11.77 28.72
CA LEU A 484 -18.26 12.37 27.94
C LEU A 484 -17.28 11.30 27.43
N ASP A 485 -16.87 10.37 28.30
CA ASP A 485 -15.91 9.31 27.97
C ASP A 485 -16.48 8.24 27.01
N SER A 486 -17.80 8.05 27.01
CA SER A 486 -18.53 7.11 26.13
C SER A 486 -19.00 7.74 24.80
N MET A 487 -18.65 9.00 24.51
CA MET A 487 -19.15 9.78 23.35
C MET A 487 -20.69 9.96 23.29
N LEU A 488 -21.44 9.62 24.34
CA LEU A 488 -22.90 9.67 24.38
C LEU A 488 -23.50 11.06 24.68
N LEU A 489 -22.65 12.08 24.90
CA LEU A 489 -23.12 13.45 25.13
C LEU A 489 -23.43 14.16 23.80
N SER A 490 -24.73 14.30 23.49
CA SER A 490 -25.24 15.07 22.35
C SER A 490 -25.39 16.57 22.69
N ILE A 491 -25.12 17.42 21.70
CA ILE A 491 -25.30 18.88 21.75
C ILE A 491 -26.47 19.22 20.83
N THR A 492 -27.51 19.86 21.36
CA THR A 492 -28.74 20.16 20.61
C THR A 492 -28.86 21.66 20.34
N PRO A 493 -28.76 22.11 19.07
CA PRO A 493 -28.87 23.53 18.75
C PRO A 493 -30.32 24.02 18.90
N THR A 494 -30.49 25.16 19.55
CA THR A 494 -31.77 25.88 19.62
C THR A 494 -31.56 27.36 19.36
N VAL A 495 -32.62 28.07 18.96
CA VAL A 495 -32.58 29.52 18.72
C VAL A 495 -32.59 30.25 20.06
N VAL A 496 -31.51 30.98 20.36
CA VAL A 496 -31.31 31.67 21.64
C VAL A 496 -30.92 33.12 21.41
N ARG A 497 -31.46 34.03 22.24
CA ARG A 497 -30.96 35.40 22.38
C ARG A 497 -29.89 35.46 23.47
N PRO A 498 -28.62 35.80 23.16
CA PRO A 498 -27.55 35.83 24.15
C PRO A 498 -27.86 36.69 25.38
N VAL A 499 -28.46 37.87 25.17
CA VAL A 499 -28.85 38.79 26.24
C VAL A 499 -29.81 38.11 27.23
N LYS A 500 -30.87 37.46 26.72
CA LYS A 500 -31.84 36.76 27.57
C LYS A 500 -31.21 35.60 28.32
N LEU A 501 -30.31 34.85 27.67
CA LEU A 501 -29.59 33.73 28.27
C LEU A 501 -28.78 34.19 29.49
N VAL A 502 -27.89 35.17 29.31
CA VAL A 502 -27.01 35.70 30.37
C VAL A 502 -27.85 36.23 31.55
N HIS A 503 -28.87 37.05 31.26
CA HIS A 503 -29.75 37.58 32.30
C HIS A 503 -30.47 36.47 33.07
N SER A 504 -31.03 35.47 32.37
CA SER A 504 -31.74 34.37 33.01
C SER A 504 -30.85 33.58 33.98
N ILE A 505 -29.56 33.44 33.66
CA ILE A 505 -28.60 32.71 34.50
C ILE A 505 -28.25 33.54 35.75
N ILE A 506 -28.01 34.84 35.61
CA ILE A 506 -27.68 35.70 36.76
C ILE A 506 -28.87 35.85 37.71
N THR A 507 -30.10 35.94 37.19
CA THR A 507 -31.31 36.01 38.02
C THR A 507 -31.45 34.80 38.97
N ILE A 508 -30.92 33.62 38.61
CA ILE A 508 -30.89 32.45 39.50
C ILE A 508 -30.07 32.72 40.77
N PHE A 509 -28.99 33.51 40.68
CA PHE A 509 -28.05 33.77 41.78
C PHE A 509 -28.27 35.11 42.47
N GLU A 510 -29.19 35.95 41.99
CA GLU A 510 -29.52 37.24 42.61
C GLU A 510 -29.79 37.16 44.12
N PRO A 511 -30.57 36.18 44.64
CA PRO A 511 -30.79 36.06 46.08
C PRO A 511 -29.50 35.81 46.86
N GLU A 512 -28.58 35.00 46.32
CA GLU A 512 -27.32 34.67 46.98
C GLU A 512 -26.32 35.84 46.91
N LEU A 513 -26.25 36.52 45.76
CA LEU A 513 -25.46 37.74 45.57
C LEU A 513 -25.89 38.84 46.54
N LYS A 514 -27.21 39.05 46.68
CA LYS A 514 -27.78 39.99 47.65
C LYS A 514 -27.50 39.56 49.09
N ALA A 515 -27.71 38.29 49.44
CA ALA A 515 -27.46 37.76 50.78
C ALA A 515 -25.98 37.87 51.20
N SER A 516 -25.06 37.74 50.24
CA SER A 516 -23.61 37.84 50.47
C SER A 516 -23.05 39.25 50.24
N ASN A 517 -23.91 40.24 49.96
CA ASN A 517 -23.56 41.63 49.67
C ASN A 517 -22.51 41.80 48.56
N ILE A 518 -22.60 40.97 47.52
CA ILE A 518 -21.69 40.97 46.36
C ILE A 518 -22.26 41.90 45.29
N GLN A 519 -21.50 42.91 44.88
CA GLN A 519 -21.87 43.78 43.76
C GLN A 519 -21.72 43.03 42.43
N TYR A 520 -22.64 43.24 41.47
CA TYR A 520 -22.49 42.61 40.17
C TYR A 520 -22.88 43.54 39.02
N THR A 521 -22.19 43.37 37.90
CA THR A 521 -22.41 44.14 36.66
C THR A 521 -22.45 43.20 35.46
N ILE A 522 -23.42 43.40 34.57
CA ILE A 522 -23.53 42.69 33.30
C ILE A 522 -23.29 43.70 32.19
N SER A 523 -22.25 43.49 31.38
CA SER A 523 -21.89 44.36 30.25
C SER A 523 -21.93 43.60 28.91
N PRO A 524 -22.88 43.89 28.02
CA PRO A 524 -22.79 43.45 26.64
C PRO A 524 -21.63 44.16 25.94
N ASP A 525 -20.92 43.44 25.07
CA ASP A 525 -19.88 44.00 24.23
C ASP A 525 -20.45 44.64 22.96
N GLN A 526 -19.82 45.71 22.48
CA GLN A 526 -20.25 46.46 21.29
C GLN A 526 -20.32 45.58 20.02
N SER A 527 -19.56 44.48 19.99
CA SER A 527 -19.59 43.50 18.89
C SER A 527 -20.99 42.93 18.60
N LEU A 528 -21.89 42.86 19.58
CA LEU A 528 -23.27 42.38 19.38
C LEU A 528 -24.08 43.31 18.46
N GLU A 529 -23.90 44.63 18.62
CA GLU A 529 -24.54 45.65 17.80
C GLU A 529 -23.85 45.80 16.44
N GLU A 530 -22.51 45.84 16.41
CA GLU A 530 -21.72 45.98 15.18
C GLU A 530 -21.94 44.82 14.21
N LEU A 531 -22.06 43.60 14.75
CA LEU A 531 -22.34 42.42 13.96
C LEU A 531 -23.85 42.17 13.80
N ASN A 532 -24.73 43.00 14.34
CA ASN A 532 -26.19 42.87 14.24
C ASN A 532 -26.67 41.46 14.62
N VAL A 533 -26.28 40.98 15.81
CA VAL A 533 -26.59 39.63 16.30
C VAL A 533 -27.67 39.69 17.36
N ASP A 534 -28.90 39.31 17.00
CA ASP A 534 -30.02 39.19 17.96
C ASP A 534 -30.30 37.74 18.37
N HIS A 535 -30.24 36.80 17.42
CA HIS A 535 -30.49 35.37 17.64
C HIS A 535 -29.37 34.48 17.07
N LEU A 536 -29.02 33.43 17.80
CA LEU A 536 -28.01 32.44 17.44
C LEU A 536 -28.52 31.01 17.68
N TYR A 537 -28.09 30.07 16.85
CA TYR A 537 -28.19 28.64 17.12
C TYR A 537 -27.04 28.21 18.04
N LEU A 538 -27.37 27.75 19.24
CA LEU A 538 -26.46 27.18 20.24
C LEU A 538 -27.20 26.24 21.20
N ASP A 539 -26.49 25.47 22.02
CA ASP A 539 -27.08 24.64 23.07
C ASP A 539 -27.13 25.41 24.41
N PRO A 540 -28.30 25.97 24.80
CA PRO A 540 -28.40 26.79 26.00
C PRO A 540 -28.18 25.97 27.26
N SER A 541 -28.45 24.66 27.27
CA SER A 541 -28.30 23.83 28.47
C SER A 541 -26.82 23.66 28.82
N ARG A 542 -25.99 23.32 27.82
CA ARG A 542 -24.53 23.14 28.02
C ARG A 542 -23.84 24.46 28.32
N VAL A 543 -24.20 25.54 27.62
CA VAL A 543 -23.68 26.88 27.92
C VAL A 543 -24.07 27.31 29.33
N THR A 544 -25.33 27.10 29.75
CA THR A 544 -25.79 27.39 31.12
C THR A 544 -25.01 26.58 32.15
N GLN A 545 -24.72 25.30 31.88
CA GLN A 545 -23.94 24.45 32.77
C GLN A 545 -22.52 24.97 32.99
N ILE A 546 -21.83 25.36 31.91
CA ILE A 546 -20.49 25.98 32.00
C ILE A 546 -20.58 27.28 32.81
N PHE A 547 -21.55 28.12 32.50
CA PHE A 547 -21.69 29.45 33.08
C PHE A 547 -22.05 29.41 34.58
N ILE A 548 -22.97 28.53 34.98
CA ILE A 548 -23.30 28.26 36.38
C ILE A 548 -22.06 27.82 37.13
N ASN A 549 -21.24 26.93 36.55
CA ASN A 549 -20.02 26.47 37.22
C ASN A 549 -19.02 27.63 37.45
N LEU A 550 -18.88 28.56 36.49
CA LEU A 550 -18.03 29.73 36.64
C LEU A 550 -18.57 30.73 37.69
N ILE A 551 -19.86 31.05 37.63
CA ILE A 551 -20.50 32.00 38.57
C ILE A 551 -20.49 31.45 40.01
N THR A 552 -20.80 30.16 40.19
CA THR A 552 -20.75 29.54 41.52
C THR A 552 -19.33 29.53 42.10
N ASN A 553 -18.31 29.34 41.27
CA ASN A 553 -16.91 29.49 41.69
C ASN A 553 -16.59 30.95 42.06
N ALA A 554 -16.99 31.93 41.24
CA ALA A 554 -16.79 33.34 41.53
C ALA A 554 -17.43 33.74 42.88
N ILE A 555 -18.72 33.42 43.10
CA ILE A 555 -19.43 33.69 44.35
C ILE A 555 -18.70 33.07 45.56
N LYS A 556 -18.20 31.85 45.40
CA LYS A 556 -17.48 31.12 46.46
C LYS A 556 -16.18 31.83 46.87
N PHE A 557 -15.40 32.34 45.92
CA PHE A 557 -14.08 32.93 46.18
C PHE A 557 -14.11 34.43 46.49
N VAL A 558 -15.20 35.12 46.14
CA VAL A 558 -15.40 36.55 46.39
C VAL A 558 -15.83 36.84 47.83
N LYS A 559 -16.45 35.88 48.54
CA LYS A 559 -16.93 36.04 49.93
C LYS A 559 -15.86 36.50 50.93
N THR A 560 -14.58 36.28 50.64
CA THR A 560 -13.45 36.68 51.50
C THR A 560 -12.74 37.95 51.02
N SER A 561 -13.25 38.62 49.99
CA SER A 561 -12.67 39.84 49.43
C SER A 561 -13.04 41.09 50.23
N THR A 562 -12.19 42.11 50.17
CA THR A 562 -12.43 43.42 50.79
C THR A 562 -13.50 44.23 50.07
N VAL A 563 -13.64 44.04 48.75
CA VAL A 563 -14.66 44.67 47.91
C VAL A 563 -15.26 43.58 47.01
N PRO A 564 -16.26 42.84 47.50
CA PRO A 564 -16.78 41.69 46.78
C PRO A 564 -17.58 42.12 45.55
N SER A 565 -17.03 41.87 44.36
CA SER A 565 -17.69 42.18 43.09
C SER A 565 -17.46 41.11 42.03
N ILE A 566 -18.46 40.94 41.17
CA ILE A 566 -18.42 40.03 40.01
C ILE A 566 -18.89 40.79 38.78
N SER A 567 -18.08 40.85 37.73
CA SER A 567 -18.47 41.44 36.45
C SER A 567 -18.53 40.38 35.35
N VAL A 568 -19.58 40.47 34.54
CA VAL A 568 -19.88 39.52 33.48
C VAL A 568 -19.92 40.27 32.16
N ARG A 569 -19.01 39.92 31.24
CA ARG A 569 -18.93 40.50 29.89
C ARG A 569 -19.21 39.41 28.86
N TYR A 570 -20.00 39.70 27.85
CA TYR A 570 -20.27 38.75 26.75
C TYR A 570 -20.34 39.46 25.40
N GLY A 571 -19.88 38.79 24.35
CA GLY A 571 -19.74 39.38 23.02
C GLY A 571 -19.71 38.33 21.91
N VAL A 572 -19.47 38.77 20.67
CA VAL A 572 -19.44 37.90 19.50
C VAL A 572 -18.27 38.22 18.58
N CYS A 573 -17.73 37.23 17.87
CA CYS A 573 -16.70 37.47 16.86
C CYS A 573 -16.72 36.42 15.74
N LYS A 574 -16.13 36.74 14.58
CA LYS A 574 -16.15 35.84 13.41
C LYS A 574 -14.99 34.82 13.38
N SER A 575 -13.77 35.23 13.76
CA SER A 575 -12.57 34.42 13.53
C SER A 575 -11.54 34.42 14.66
N ASN A 576 -11.47 35.44 15.52
CA ASN A 576 -10.47 35.52 16.59
C ASN A 576 -11.10 35.73 17.99
N PRO A 577 -11.72 34.69 18.59
CA PRO A 577 -12.38 34.80 19.90
C PRO A 577 -11.44 35.09 21.06
N ARG A 578 -10.16 34.74 20.95
CA ARG A 578 -9.17 34.97 22.02
C ARG A 578 -8.89 36.46 22.25
N SER A 579 -9.09 37.30 21.22
CA SER A 579 -8.89 38.76 21.31
C SER A 579 -9.86 39.47 22.28
N PHE A 580 -10.97 38.81 22.63
CA PHE A 580 -11.95 39.32 23.59
C PHE A 580 -11.45 39.29 25.04
N PHE A 581 -10.46 38.43 25.33
CA PHE A 581 -9.96 38.15 26.68
C PHE A 581 -8.61 38.84 26.93
N PRO A 582 -8.19 39.01 28.20
CA PRO A 582 -6.87 39.54 28.54
C PRO A 582 -5.74 38.78 27.82
N ALA A 583 -4.69 39.49 27.40
CA ALA A 583 -3.60 38.91 26.61
C ALA A 583 -2.81 37.82 27.37
N ASP A 584 -2.83 37.86 28.69
CA ASP A 584 -2.23 36.91 29.64
C ASP A 584 -3.15 35.72 29.97
N THR A 585 -4.30 35.57 29.29
CA THR A 585 -5.22 34.45 29.53
C THR A 585 -4.58 33.11 29.17
N PHE A 586 -4.47 32.23 30.16
CA PHE A 586 -4.09 30.84 29.96
C PHE A 586 -5.27 30.03 29.42
N TRP A 587 -5.12 29.47 28.23
CA TRP A 587 -6.10 28.60 27.58
C TRP A 587 -5.83 27.14 27.93
N ALA A 588 -6.87 26.40 28.30
CA ALA A 588 -6.74 24.98 28.62
C ALA A 588 -6.23 24.17 27.40
N THR A 589 -5.27 23.28 27.63
CA THR A 589 -4.66 22.46 26.57
C THR A 589 -5.70 21.56 25.88
N LYS A 590 -5.83 21.65 24.55
CA LYS A 590 -6.80 20.82 23.79
C LYS A 590 -6.49 19.33 23.91
N THR A 591 -7.52 18.54 24.20
CA THR A 591 -7.38 17.10 24.47
C THR A 591 -7.40 16.23 23.20
N LYS A 592 -7.97 16.73 22.09
CA LYS A 592 -8.04 16.15 20.72
C LYS A 592 -8.66 17.21 19.76
N GLU A 593 -8.49 17.08 18.44
CA GLU A 593 -9.35 17.83 17.49
C GLU A 593 -10.75 17.21 17.54
N PRO A 594 -11.78 17.94 18.04
CA PRO A 594 -13.14 17.41 18.10
C PRO A 594 -13.81 17.49 16.73
N ASP A 595 -14.67 16.50 16.42
CA ASP A 595 -15.61 16.61 15.30
C ASP A 595 -16.46 17.87 15.46
N ASP A 596 -16.50 18.72 14.43
CA ASP A 596 -17.25 19.97 14.45
C ASP A 596 -18.75 19.71 14.29
N VAL A 597 -19.43 19.46 15.41
CA VAL A 597 -20.89 19.25 15.49
C VAL A 597 -21.71 20.41 14.91
N THR A 598 -21.13 21.61 14.75
CA THR A 598 -21.81 22.76 14.15
C THR A 598 -21.97 22.66 12.62
N THR A 599 -21.43 21.61 12.00
CA THR A 599 -21.61 21.29 10.57
C THR A 599 -22.88 20.48 10.30
N ASN A 600 -23.54 19.95 11.34
CA ASN A 600 -24.75 19.15 11.18
C ASN A 600 -25.93 20.00 10.64
N PRO A 601 -26.84 19.40 9.84
CA PRO A 601 -27.99 20.11 9.25
C PRO A 601 -28.87 20.83 10.28
N GLU A 602 -28.94 20.31 11.51
CA GLU A 602 -29.73 20.86 12.62
C GLU A 602 -29.27 22.24 13.11
N TRP A 603 -28.02 22.62 12.82
CA TRP A 603 -27.45 23.93 13.22
C TRP A 603 -27.79 25.06 12.24
N GLY A 604 -28.47 24.74 11.14
CA GLY A 604 -28.82 25.69 10.08
C GLY A 604 -27.63 26.10 9.20
N ASN A 605 -27.93 26.84 8.12
CA ASN A 605 -26.94 27.22 7.10
C ASN A 605 -26.28 28.58 7.35
N GLY A 606 -26.65 29.30 8.42
CA GLY A 606 -26.13 30.63 8.71
C GLY A 606 -24.62 30.65 8.99
N GLU A 607 -23.99 31.82 8.84
CA GLU A 607 -22.55 31.98 9.03
C GLU A 607 -22.13 31.55 10.45
N PRO A 608 -21.00 30.82 10.59
CA PRO A 608 -20.45 30.50 11.90
C PRO A 608 -19.96 31.77 12.59
N ILE A 609 -20.26 31.87 13.88
CA ILE A 609 -19.87 33.00 14.74
C ILE A 609 -19.56 32.46 16.14
N TYR A 610 -18.56 33.03 16.80
CA TYR A 610 -18.19 32.63 18.16
C TYR A 610 -18.85 33.55 19.16
N LEU A 611 -19.52 32.96 20.16
CA LEU A 611 -20.09 33.66 21.30
C LEU A 611 -19.12 33.56 22.48
N THR A 612 -18.66 34.71 22.99
CA THR A 612 -17.65 34.82 24.05
C THR A 612 -18.29 35.23 25.38
N PHE A 613 -17.83 34.65 26.48
CA PHE A 613 -18.26 34.95 27.84
C PHE A 613 -17.06 35.09 28.76
N ALA A 614 -17.00 36.17 29.53
CA ALA A 614 -15.99 36.41 30.56
C ALA A 614 -16.66 36.71 31.90
N VAL A 615 -16.24 36.01 32.94
CA VAL A 615 -16.64 36.21 34.33
C VAL A 615 -15.42 36.64 35.11
N HIS A 616 -15.42 37.89 35.55
CA HIS A 616 -14.39 38.46 36.40
C HIS A 616 -14.88 38.53 37.83
N ASP A 617 -14.03 38.14 38.76
CA ASP A 617 -14.29 38.11 40.20
C ASP A 617 -13.15 38.81 40.95
N THR A 618 -13.45 39.52 42.04
CA THR A 618 -12.45 40.17 42.91
C THR A 618 -11.99 39.28 44.07
N GLY A 619 -12.04 37.96 43.89
CA GLY A 619 -11.71 36.97 44.92
C GLY A 619 -10.21 36.81 45.18
N ILE A 620 -9.84 35.69 45.81
CA ILE A 620 -8.45 35.41 46.24
C ILE A 620 -7.44 35.25 45.09
N GLY A 621 -7.90 35.07 43.84
CA GLY A 621 -7.04 34.79 42.69
C GLY A 621 -6.32 33.43 42.77
N LEU A 622 -5.50 33.16 41.77
CA LEU A 622 -4.70 31.93 41.60
C LEU A 622 -3.22 32.29 41.42
N LYS A 623 -2.33 31.39 41.84
CA LYS A 623 -0.90 31.48 41.53
C LYS A 623 -0.61 30.86 40.17
N GLU A 624 0.46 31.31 39.51
CA GLU A 624 0.86 30.86 38.18
C GLU A 624 1.04 29.33 38.07
N MET A 625 1.64 28.70 39.10
CA MET A 625 1.77 27.23 39.17
C MET A 625 0.43 26.47 39.30
N GLU A 626 -0.62 27.13 39.81
CA GLU A 626 -1.94 26.54 40.01
C GLU A 626 -2.76 26.60 38.70
N ILE A 627 -2.62 27.68 37.93
CA ILE A 627 -3.34 27.93 36.66
C ILE A 627 -3.20 26.77 35.67
N HIS A 628 -2.01 26.18 35.54
CA HIS A 628 -1.77 25.08 34.60
C HIS A 628 -2.51 23.78 34.95
N LYS A 629 -2.95 23.61 36.20
CA LYS A 629 -3.51 22.34 36.71
C LYS A 629 -5.01 22.38 36.96
N ILE A 630 -5.64 23.55 37.02
CA ILE A 630 -7.07 23.68 37.41
C ILE A 630 -8.06 23.03 36.44
N PHE A 631 -7.64 22.80 35.19
CA PHE A 631 -8.47 22.18 34.14
C PHE A 631 -8.23 20.67 33.99
N GLU A 632 -7.38 20.05 34.83
CA GLU A 632 -7.16 18.60 34.86
C GLU A 632 -8.21 17.87 35.74
N ARG A 633 -8.42 16.57 35.51
CA ARG A 633 -9.36 15.75 36.31
C ARG A 633 -8.94 15.72 37.79
N PHE A 634 -9.88 15.96 38.69
CA PHE A 634 -9.71 15.89 40.14
C PHE A 634 -8.64 16.85 40.71
N ARG A 635 -8.27 17.90 39.97
CA ARG A 635 -7.29 18.89 40.45
C ARG A 635 -7.97 20.11 41.06
N GLN A 636 -7.39 20.62 42.14
CA GLN A 636 -7.76 21.87 42.80
C GLN A 636 -6.50 22.67 43.10
N ALA A 637 -6.62 24.00 43.17
CA ALA A 637 -5.47 24.90 43.36
C ALA A 637 -4.67 24.62 44.64
N ASN A 638 -5.30 24.12 45.73
CA ASN A 638 -4.61 23.85 46.99
C ASN A 638 -5.18 22.61 47.70
N THR A 639 -4.34 21.75 48.30
CA THR A 639 -4.77 20.53 49.04
C THR A 639 -5.45 20.85 50.38
N LYS A 640 -5.19 22.02 50.97
CA LYS A 640 -5.85 22.49 52.21
C LYS A 640 -7.31 22.96 52.01
N THR A 641 -7.76 23.13 50.76
CA THR A 641 -9.13 23.58 50.44
C THR A 641 -10.19 22.50 50.65
N HIS A 642 -9.79 21.22 50.75
CA HIS A 642 -10.66 20.06 51.00
C HIS A 642 -11.36 20.15 52.37
N VAL A 643 -10.74 20.81 53.35
CA VAL A 643 -11.24 20.91 54.73
C VAL A 643 -12.14 22.13 54.94
N LYS A 644 -12.01 23.19 54.12
CA LYS A 644 -12.67 24.49 54.36
C LYS A 644 -13.82 24.81 53.39
N TYR A 645 -13.81 24.27 52.16
CA TYR A 645 -14.73 24.76 51.12
C TYR A 645 -15.33 23.72 50.16
N GLY A 646 -15.01 22.42 50.24
CA GLY A 646 -15.71 21.32 49.53
C GLY A 646 -15.86 21.45 47.98
N GLY A 647 -15.26 20.53 47.22
CA GLY A 647 -15.46 20.47 45.76
C GLY A 647 -14.95 19.17 45.17
N SER A 648 -15.54 18.71 44.06
CA SER A 648 -15.16 17.47 43.37
C SER A 648 -13.88 17.61 42.53
N GLY A 649 -13.47 18.83 42.18
CA GLY A 649 -12.39 19.08 41.21
C GLY A 649 -12.73 18.65 39.78
N LEU A 650 -14.00 18.33 39.50
CA LEU A 650 -14.47 17.92 38.16
C LEU A 650 -15.09 19.06 37.35
N GLY A 651 -15.67 20.08 38.01
CA GLY A 651 -16.46 21.10 37.33
C GLY A 651 -15.72 21.87 36.21
N LEU A 652 -14.47 22.31 36.46
CA LEU A 652 -13.67 23.01 35.44
C LEU A 652 -13.23 22.06 34.31
N PHE A 653 -12.91 20.80 34.62
CA PHE A 653 -12.62 19.78 33.61
C PHE A 653 -13.84 19.49 32.72
N ILE A 654 -15.04 19.36 33.31
CA ILE A 654 -16.30 19.19 32.57
C ILE A 654 -16.58 20.43 31.72
N SER A 655 -16.39 21.63 32.27
CA SER A 655 -16.55 22.89 31.53
C SER A 655 -15.63 22.96 30.32
N LYS A 656 -14.37 22.53 30.47
CA LYS A 656 -13.42 22.37 29.35
C LYS A 656 -13.96 21.42 28.28
N GLN A 657 -14.35 20.20 28.65
CA GLN A 657 -14.86 19.20 27.70
C GLN A 657 -16.12 19.65 26.97
N LEU A 658 -17.07 20.29 27.68
CA LEU A 658 -18.28 20.84 27.08
C LEU A 658 -18.00 21.99 26.12
N THR A 659 -16.99 22.81 26.42
CA THR A 659 -16.60 23.91 25.54
C THR A 659 -15.88 23.40 24.29
N GLU A 660 -14.96 22.43 24.43
CA GLU A 660 -14.27 21.77 23.31
C GLU A 660 -15.25 21.11 22.34
N LYS A 661 -16.24 20.37 22.86
CA LYS A 661 -17.29 19.74 22.04
C LYS A 661 -18.18 20.75 21.31
N GLN A 662 -18.26 22.00 21.77
CA GLN A 662 -19.01 23.09 21.11
C GLN A 662 -18.11 23.95 20.20
N GLY A 663 -16.97 23.40 19.74
CA GLY A 663 -16.04 24.11 18.85
C GLY A 663 -15.32 25.30 19.50
N GLY A 664 -15.27 25.30 20.83
CA GLY A 664 -14.81 26.41 21.66
C GLY A 664 -13.58 26.11 22.51
N GLU A 665 -13.14 27.09 23.31
CA GLU A 665 -12.12 26.90 24.35
C GLU A 665 -12.48 27.65 25.63
N ILE A 666 -11.90 27.21 26.75
CA ILE A 666 -12.01 27.85 28.07
C ILE A 666 -10.61 28.22 28.58
N GLY A 667 -10.53 29.33 29.31
CA GLY A 667 -9.28 29.84 29.87
C GLY A 667 -9.49 30.68 31.13
N VAL A 668 -8.37 31.07 31.72
CA VAL A 668 -8.33 31.93 32.91
C VAL A 668 -7.16 32.91 32.84
N SER A 669 -7.39 34.15 33.24
CA SER A 669 -6.34 35.09 33.65
C SER A 669 -6.57 35.38 35.13
N SER A 670 -5.56 35.26 35.97
CA SER A 670 -5.73 35.41 37.41
C SER A 670 -4.45 35.89 38.08
N VAL A 671 -4.61 36.78 39.06
CA VAL A 671 -3.52 37.30 39.87
C VAL A 671 -3.88 37.11 41.34
N SER A 672 -3.03 36.40 42.08
CA SER A 672 -3.21 36.15 43.52
C SER A 672 -3.48 37.46 44.28
N GLY A 673 -4.61 37.52 44.96
CA GLY A 673 -5.07 38.65 45.77
C GLY A 673 -5.81 39.76 45.01
N GLN A 674 -5.87 39.71 43.67
CA GLN A 674 -6.57 40.70 42.84
C GLN A 674 -7.81 40.13 42.13
N GLY A 675 -7.98 38.80 42.14
CA GLY A 675 -9.13 38.13 41.54
C GLY A 675 -8.79 37.28 40.32
N SER A 676 -9.83 36.79 39.65
CA SER A 676 -9.69 35.96 38.45
C SER A 676 -10.69 36.36 37.37
N THR A 677 -10.31 36.16 36.12
CA THR A 677 -11.17 36.30 34.95
C THR A 677 -11.21 34.95 34.25
N PHE A 678 -12.31 34.22 34.43
CA PHE A 678 -12.58 32.98 33.70
C PHE A 678 -13.35 33.30 32.43
N GLY A 679 -12.86 32.79 31.31
CA GLY A 679 -13.43 33.07 30.00
C GLY A 679 -13.64 31.81 29.19
N PHE A 680 -14.74 31.74 28.44
CA PHE A 680 -14.93 30.69 27.45
C PHE A 680 -15.63 31.23 26.22
N TYR A 681 -15.48 30.53 25.10
CA TYR A 681 -16.23 30.82 23.90
C TYR A 681 -16.76 29.54 23.29
N VAL A 682 -17.89 29.61 22.60
CA VAL A 682 -18.49 28.48 21.86
C VAL A 682 -18.77 28.89 20.44
N LYS A 683 -18.68 27.94 19.51
CA LYS A 683 -19.07 28.15 18.12
C LYS A 683 -20.58 28.05 18.02
N ALA A 684 -21.20 29.07 17.43
CA ALA A 684 -22.62 29.19 17.18
C ALA A 684 -22.86 29.48 15.69
N ARG A 685 -24.12 29.43 15.26
CA ARG A 685 -24.51 29.87 13.91
C ARG A 685 -25.53 30.98 13.96
N ARG A 686 -25.47 31.89 12.99
CA ARG A 686 -26.53 32.89 12.83
C ARG A 686 -27.85 32.25 12.41
N VAL A 687 -28.95 32.81 12.90
CA VAL A 687 -30.27 32.55 12.33
C VAL A 687 -30.41 33.39 11.06
N GLU A 688 -30.62 32.77 9.90
CA GLU A 688 -30.91 33.52 8.67
C GLU A 688 -32.21 34.31 8.84
N ARG A 689 -32.12 35.63 8.73
CA ARG A 689 -33.28 36.50 8.72
C ARG A 689 -33.98 36.32 7.38
N ARG A 690 -35.04 35.50 7.31
CA ARG A 690 -35.96 35.55 6.18
C ARG A 690 -36.55 36.97 6.16
N LEU A 691 -36.20 37.75 5.13
CA LEU A 691 -36.92 38.96 4.76
C LEU A 691 -38.34 38.52 4.35
N GLN A 692 -39.23 38.36 5.33
CA GLN A 692 -40.66 38.50 5.06
C GLN A 692 -40.89 39.99 4.86
N THR A 693 -41.24 40.33 3.62
CA THR A 693 -41.79 41.62 3.21
C THR A 693 -42.77 42.15 4.24
N LEU A 694 -42.61 43.44 4.55
CA LEU A 694 -43.56 44.27 5.29
C LEU A 694 -44.99 43.99 4.81
N GLY A 695 -45.80 43.46 5.73
CA GLY A 695 -47.22 43.18 5.56
C GLY A 695 -47.79 42.79 6.91
N GLU A 696 -48.05 43.80 7.74
CA GLU A 696 -48.99 43.86 8.87
C GLU A 696 -49.03 42.69 9.87
N LEU A 697 -48.55 42.95 11.09
CA LEU A 697 -49.11 42.35 12.30
C LEU A 697 -49.59 43.49 13.21
N PRO A 698 -50.82 43.43 13.75
CA PRO A 698 -51.35 44.49 14.60
C PRO A 698 -50.59 44.56 15.92
N GLN A 699 -50.32 45.78 16.36
CA GLN A 699 -50.14 46.06 17.78
C GLN A 699 -51.47 45.74 18.48
N ASP A 700 -51.42 44.92 19.53
CA ASP A 700 -52.47 44.99 20.53
C ASP A 700 -51.90 44.91 21.95
N SER A 701 -51.90 46.09 22.56
CA SER A 701 -51.87 46.32 24.00
C SER A 701 -53.31 46.26 24.50
N GLY A 702 -53.68 45.22 25.24
CA GLY A 702 -55.03 45.11 25.79
C GLY A 702 -55.10 44.12 26.94
N THR A 703 -55.24 44.67 28.16
CA THR A 703 -55.82 43.98 29.30
C THR A 703 -57.27 43.63 28.99
N ASP A 704 -57.60 42.34 28.90
CA ASP A 704 -58.96 41.87 29.18
C ASP A 704 -59.01 40.39 29.55
N GLY A 705 -59.86 40.07 30.53
CA GLY A 705 -59.97 38.75 31.14
C GLY A 705 -60.51 37.70 30.19
N GLN A 706 -59.65 36.75 29.80
CA GLN A 706 -60.07 35.50 29.18
C GLN A 706 -60.13 34.39 30.22
N THR A 707 -61.28 33.73 30.30
CA THR A 707 -61.53 32.54 31.10
C THR A 707 -60.60 31.42 30.60
N MET A 708 -59.50 31.14 31.32
CA MET A 708 -58.57 30.05 30.96
C MET A 708 -59.31 28.71 30.97
N GLN A 709 -59.43 28.06 29.80
CA GLN A 709 -59.83 26.66 29.73
C GLN A 709 -58.74 25.76 30.33
N GLN A 710 -59.13 24.90 31.26
CA GLN A 710 -58.26 23.97 31.98
C GLN A 710 -57.86 22.79 31.09
N LEU A 711 -56.56 22.54 30.87
CA LEU A 711 -56.04 21.42 30.07
C LEU A 711 -56.29 20.07 30.77
N GLN A 712 -56.82 19.07 30.06
CA GLN A 712 -56.98 17.70 30.54
C GLN A 712 -55.72 16.87 30.20
N VAL A 713 -54.96 16.47 31.22
CA VAL A 713 -53.68 15.75 31.08
C VAL A 713 -53.84 14.31 31.58
N LEU A 714 -53.41 13.34 30.78
CA LEU A 714 -53.23 11.95 31.23
C LEU A 714 -51.77 11.73 31.61
N LEU A 715 -51.50 11.42 32.89
CA LEU A 715 -50.17 11.11 33.39
C LEU A 715 -50.00 9.59 33.53
N VAL A 716 -49.11 8.99 32.74
CA VAL A 716 -48.81 7.56 32.77
C VAL A 716 -47.42 7.35 33.38
N GLU A 717 -47.40 6.81 34.60
CA GLU A 717 -46.21 6.65 35.44
C GLU A 717 -46.43 5.46 36.36
N ASP A 718 -45.45 4.58 36.58
CA ASP A 718 -45.61 3.38 37.41
C ASP A 718 -45.38 3.63 38.91
N ASN A 719 -44.63 4.67 39.24
CA ASN A 719 -44.32 5.03 40.62
C ASN A 719 -45.41 5.91 41.25
N ILE A 720 -46.12 5.36 42.25
CA ILE A 720 -47.21 6.01 42.98
C ILE A 720 -46.80 7.35 43.62
N ILE A 721 -45.55 7.48 44.09
CA ILE A 721 -45.06 8.73 44.69
C ILE A 721 -44.92 9.80 43.60
N ASN A 722 -44.35 9.45 42.45
CA ASN A 722 -44.19 10.35 41.32
C ASN A 722 -45.55 10.82 40.79
N GLN A 723 -46.53 9.91 40.68
CA GLN A 723 -47.91 10.23 40.32
C GLN A 723 -48.53 11.27 41.28
N GLN A 724 -48.42 11.06 42.59
CA GLN A 724 -49.01 11.96 43.59
C GLN A 724 -48.37 13.35 43.56
N VAL A 725 -47.05 13.42 43.44
CA VAL A 725 -46.32 14.69 43.44
C VAL A 725 -46.57 15.44 42.14
N LEU A 726 -46.33 14.80 40.99
CA LEU A 726 -46.48 15.44 39.68
C LEU A 726 -47.95 15.80 39.41
N GLY A 727 -48.89 14.93 39.78
CA GLY A 727 -50.32 15.19 39.71
C GLY A 727 -50.74 16.41 40.54
N ARG A 728 -50.24 16.57 41.79
CA ARG A 728 -50.50 17.77 42.60
C ARG A 728 -49.90 19.03 41.97
N GLN A 729 -48.68 18.96 41.46
CA GLN A 729 -48.01 20.12 40.85
C GLN A 729 -48.70 20.59 39.57
N LEU A 730 -49.10 19.66 38.70
CA LEU A 730 -49.86 19.96 37.49
C LEU A 730 -51.26 20.51 37.80
N LYS A 731 -51.94 19.99 38.85
CA LYS A 731 -53.20 20.56 39.35
C LYS A 731 -53.02 22.00 39.87
N LYS A 732 -51.95 22.27 40.62
CA LYS A 732 -51.60 23.63 41.09
C LYS A 732 -51.27 24.58 39.95
N ALA A 733 -50.77 24.06 38.82
CA ALA A 733 -50.49 24.82 37.60
C ALA A 733 -51.72 25.04 36.70
N GLY A 734 -52.93 24.66 37.16
CA GLY A 734 -54.18 24.88 36.43
C GLY A 734 -54.49 23.82 35.38
N CYS A 735 -53.98 22.59 35.51
CA CYS A 735 -54.37 21.45 34.68
C CYS A 735 -55.35 20.53 35.45
N SER A 736 -56.19 19.78 34.74
CA SER A 736 -56.92 18.64 35.29
C SER A 736 -56.14 17.38 34.94
N VAL A 737 -55.84 16.52 35.92
CA VAL A 737 -54.91 15.40 35.75
C VAL A 737 -55.53 14.10 36.23
N ASP A 738 -55.58 13.13 35.32
CA ASP A 738 -55.84 11.72 35.63
C ASP A 738 -54.54 10.93 35.50
N VAL A 739 -54.44 9.83 36.25
CA VAL A 739 -53.22 9.02 36.37
C VAL A 739 -53.48 7.58 35.99
N ALA A 740 -52.55 6.99 35.24
CA ALA A 740 -52.51 5.58 34.88
C ALA A 740 -51.15 4.97 35.29
N ASN A 741 -51.15 3.72 35.74
CA ASN A 741 -49.97 3.05 36.28
C ASN A 741 -49.10 2.38 35.20
N HIS A 742 -49.66 2.13 34.01
CA HIS A 742 -48.97 1.50 32.89
C HIS A 742 -49.69 1.77 31.57
N GLY A 743 -49.08 1.41 30.45
CA GLY A 743 -49.61 1.66 29.11
C GLY A 743 -51.01 1.08 28.85
N LEU A 744 -51.32 -0.10 29.39
CA LEU A 744 -52.64 -0.74 29.18
C LEU A 744 -53.78 0.05 29.84
N GLU A 745 -53.57 0.54 31.07
CA GLU A 745 -54.54 1.37 31.79
C GLU A 745 -54.70 2.72 31.09
N ALA A 746 -53.61 3.27 30.53
CA ALA A 746 -53.69 4.48 29.72
C ALA A 746 -54.58 4.29 28.48
N LEU A 747 -54.47 3.16 27.78
CA LEU A 747 -55.34 2.82 26.63
C LEU A 747 -56.81 2.70 27.05
N ASP A 748 -57.10 2.02 28.16
CA ASP A 748 -58.47 1.89 28.71
C ASP A 748 -59.08 3.25 29.11
N MET A 749 -58.26 4.17 29.64
CA MET A 749 -58.71 5.52 29.97
C MET A 749 -58.98 6.36 28.73
N LEU A 750 -58.13 6.23 27.71
CA LEU A 750 -58.27 6.91 26.42
C LEU A 750 -59.51 6.43 25.64
N GLU A 751 -59.98 5.21 25.89
CA GLU A 751 -61.27 4.72 25.36
C GLU A 751 -62.49 5.32 26.06
N LYS A 752 -62.35 5.84 27.28
CA LYS A 752 -63.47 6.31 28.12
C LYS A 752 -63.54 7.83 28.24
N LYS A 753 -62.41 8.53 28.07
CA LYS A 753 -62.29 9.97 28.29
C LYS A 753 -61.35 10.62 27.27
N VAL A 754 -61.67 11.85 26.87
CA VAL A 754 -60.84 12.66 25.98
C VAL A 754 -59.82 13.47 26.79
N PHE A 755 -58.57 13.46 26.34
CA PHE A 755 -57.46 14.21 26.93
C PHE A 755 -56.85 15.16 25.90
N ASP A 756 -56.26 16.25 26.38
CA ASP A 756 -55.56 17.24 25.55
C ASP A 756 -54.09 16.86 25.32
N VAL A 757 -53.49 16.10 26.24
CA VAL A 757 -52.08 15.66 26.16
C VAL A 757 -51.83 14.46 27.06
N VAL A 758 -50.92 13.57 26.63
CA VAL A 758 -50.45 12.42 27.40
C VAL A 758 -48.99 12.62 27.80
N LEU A 759 -48.69 12.47 29.09
CA LEU A 759 -47.34 12.37 29.62
C LEU A 759 -47.04 10.89 29.85
N MET A 760 -46.12 10.33 29.06
CA MET A 760 -45.89 8.87 28.99
C MET A 760 -44.50 8.53 29.48
N ASP A 761 -44.36 7.86 30.62
CA ASP A 761 -43.08 7.27 31.01
C ASP A 761 -42.69 6.12 30.05
N LEU A 762 -41.42 6.06 29.64
CA LEU A 762 -40.97 5.04 28.68
C LEU A 762 -40.76 3.66 29.33
N GLU A 763 -40.30 3.64 30.58
CA GLU A 763 -39.92 2.43 31.30
C GLU A 763 -40.97 2.10 32.36
N MET A 764 -41.99 1.32 31.99
CA MET A 764 -43.07 0.89 32.89
C MET A 764 -43.36 -0.62 32.73
N PRO A 765 -43.80 -1.32 33.78
CA PRO A 765 -44.22 -2.72 33.73
C PRO A 765 -45.52 -2.91 32.93
N VAL A 766 -45.83 -4.17 32.57
CA VAL A 766 -47.01 -4.60 31.78
C VAL A 766 -46.95 -4.17 30.31
N LEU A 767 -47.21 -2.90 30.02
CA LEU A 767 -47.10 -2.33 28.68
C LEU A 767 -46.22 -1.08 28.76
N ASN A 768 -45.01 -1.19 28.22
CA ASN A 768 -44.04 -0.10 28.25
C ASN A 768 -44.48 1.10 27.40
N GLY A 769 -43.92 2.28 27.67
CA GLY A 769 -44.36 3.53 27.04
C GLY A 769 -44.19 3.55 25.52
N LEU A 770 -43.18 2.86 24.99
CA LEU A 770 -42.96 2.74 23.54
C LEU A 770 -44.07 1.92 22.85
N ALA A 771 -44.42 0.76 23.40
CA ALA A 771 -45.49 -0.08 22.88
C ALA A 771 -46.85 0.60 23.04
N ALA A 772 -47.09 1.26 24.18
CA ALA A 772 -48.30 2.05 24.42
C ALA A 772 -48.44 3.19 23.40
N THR A 773 -47.35 3.93 23.12
CA THR A 773 -47.35 5.02 22.13
C THR A 773 -47.67 4.50 20.73
N LYS A 774 -47.05 3.39 20.30
CA LYS A 774 -47.35 2.75 19.00
C LYS A 774 -48.81 2.32 18.89
N GLU A 775 -49.36 1.76 19.96
CA GLU A 775 -50.74 1.31 20.00
C GLU A 775 -51.72 2.49 19.95
N ILE A 776 -51.43 3.60 20.66
CA ILE A 776 -52.20 4.84 20.55
C ILE A 776 -52.19 5.34 19.11
N ARG A 777 -51.01 5.40 18.46
CA ARG A 777 -50.89 5.84 17.06
C ARG A 777 -51.63 4.92 16.08
N LYS A 778 -51.59 3.61 16.31
CA LYS A 778 -52.33 2.64 15.48
C LYS A 778 -53.84 2.89 15.57
N ARG A 779 -54.37 3.06 16.79
CA ARG A 779 -55.80 3.33 17.04
C ARG A 779 -56.27 4.68 16.50
N GLU A 780 -55.39 5.70 16.48
CA GLU A 780 -55.66 6.98 15.80
C GLU A 780 -55.90 6.79 14.30
N VAL A 781 -55.11 5.95 13.63
CA VAL A 781 -55.23 5.67 12.19
C VAL A 781 -56.44 4.79 11.87
N GLU A 782 -56.70 3.77 12.68
CA GLU A 782 -57.81 2.82 12.50
C GLU A 782 -59.19 3.42 12.86
N ARG A 783 -59.21 4.63 13.46
CA ARG A 783 -60.41 5.37 13.90
C ARG A 783 -61.30 4.57 14.86
N GLU A 784 -60.68 3.74 15.70
CA GLU A 784 -61.39 2.93 16.68
C GLU A 784 -61.66 3.73 17.98
N GLY A 785 -62.87 3.58 18.53
CA GLY A 785 -63.26 4.11 19.85
C GLY A 785 -63.45 5.63 19.96
N LEU A 786 -63.58 6.11 21.21
CA LEU A 786 -63.73 7.54 21.54
C LEU A 786 -62.51 8.38 21.09
N LEU A 787 -61.34 7.76 20.94
CA LEU A 787 -60.13 8.38 20.40
C LEU A 787 -60.30 8.78 18.92
N GLY A 788 -60.93 7.92 18.11
CA GLY A 788 -61.28 8.21 16.70
C GLY A 788 -62.46 9.18 16.56
N GLN A 789 -63.43 9.16 17.48
CA GLN A 789 -64.58 10.08 17.47
C GLN A 789 -64.23 11.49 17.95
N ALA A 790 -63.31 11.64 18.91
CA ALA A 790 -62.79 12.95 19.34
C ALA A 790 -62.11 13.71 18.18
N MET A 791 -61.58 12.99 17.18
CA MET A 791 -61.00 13.58 15.96
C MET A 791 -62.04 14.10 14.95
N GLN A 792 -63.33 13.74 15.07
CA GLN A 792 -64.42 14.38 14.31
C GLN A 792 -64.99 15.63 15.00
N VAL A 793 -64.76 15.78 16.30
CA VAL A 793 -65.39 16.83 17.15
C VAL A 793 -64.34 17.83 17.68
N SER A 794 -63.08 17.73 17.28
CA SER A 794 -62.04 18.65 17.75
C SER A 794 -62.26 20.05 17.18
N ASN A 795 -63.05 20.83 17.91
CA ASN A 795 -63.22 22.29 17.82
C ASN A 795 -61.90 23.06 18.12
N ARG A 796 -60.73 22.38 18.00
CA ARG A 796 -59.41 22.81 18.49
C ARG A 796 -58.26 22.66 17.47
N GLY A 797 -58.52 22.16 16.26
CA GLY A 797 -57.55 22.20 15.15
C GLY A 797 -56.26 21.38 15.33
N VAL A 798 -56.30 20.28 16.10
CA VAL A 798 -55.14 19.36 16.25
C VAL A 798 -55.40 18.07 15.48
N ASP A 799 -54.48 17.72 14.57
CA ASP A 799 -54.57 16.55 13.69
C ASP A 799 -54.29 15.20 14.40
N ARG A 800 -53.78 15.21 15.65
CA ARG A 800 -53.49 14.01 16.47
C ARG A 800 -53.33 14.33 17.96
N LEU A 801 -53.45 13.34 18.85
CA LEU A 801 -53.25 13.52 20.31
C LEU A 801 -51.76 13.75 20.61
N PRO A 802 -51.38 14.84 21.30
CA PRO A 802 -50.00 15.07 21.71
C PRO A 802 -49.51 14.08 22.79
N ILE A 803 -48.36 13.44 22.54
CA ILE A 803 -47.69 12.53 23.48
C ILE A 803 -46.29 13.06 23.80
N ILE A 804 -46.04 13.37 25.06
CA ILE A 804 -44.71 13.71 25.58
C ILE A 804 -44.15 12.48 26.28
N ALA A 805 -43.16 11.85 25.66
CA ALA A 805 -42.42 10.75 26.26
C ALA A 805 -41.50 11.28 27.36
N VAL A 806 -41.45 10.59 28.48
CA VAL A 806 -40.67 10.96 29.65
C VAL A 806 -39.67 9.85 29.92
N THR A 807 -38.38 10.18 30.04
CA THR A 807 -37.32 9.18 30.24
C THR A 807 -36.22 9.64 31.19
N ALA A 808 -35.66 8.69 31.95
CA ALA A 808 -34.46 8.90 32.74
C ALA A 808 -33.16 8.85 31.89
N ASN A 809 -33.22 8.24 30.70
CA ASN A 809 -32.07 8.00 29.82
C ASN A 809 -32.25 8.70 28.47
N VAL A 810 -31.34 9.61 28.15
CA VAL A 810 -31.40 10.47 26.95
C VAL A 810 -30.24 10.12 26.03
N ARG A 811 -30.17 8.85 25.63
CA ARG A 811 -29.29 8.43 24.54
C ARG A 811 -30.02 8.71 23.23
N GLN A 812 -29.29 9.15 22.20
CA GLN A 812 -29.87 9.49 20.90
C GLN A 812 -30.73 8.33 20.36
N GLU A 813 -30.23 7.10 20.46
CA GLU A 813 -30.96 5.89 20.08
C GLU A 813 -32.32 5.74 20.78
N GLN A 814 -32.43 6.09 22.07
CA GLN A 814 -33.72 6.03 22.79
C GLN A 814 -34.66 7.20 22.44
N ILE A 815 -34.13 8.40 22.20
CA ILE A 815 -34.93 9.53 21.70
C ILE A 815 -35.50 9.17 20.32
N ASP A 816 -34.64 8.70 19.42
CA ASP A 816 -34.99 8.28 18.07
C ASP A 816 -36.02 7.14 18.12
N THR A 817 -35.85 6.18 19.03
CA THR A 817 -36.82 5.09 19.24
C THR A 817 -38.17 5.62 19.74
N ALA A 818 -38.19 6.60 20.65
CA ALA A 818 -39.43 7.19 21.17
C ALA A 818 -40.16 8.03 20.12
N ILE A 819 -39.43 8.84 19.35
CA ILE A 819 -40.00 9.61 18.23
C ILE A 819 -40.48 8.67 17.12
N ALA A 820 -39.70 7.64 16.76
CA ALA A 820 -40.10 6.61 15.78
C ALA A 820 -41.30 5.78 16.25
N ALA A 821 -41.47 5.60 17.57
CA ALA A 821 -42.68 5.00 18.15
C ALA A 821 -43.90 5.92 18.06
N GLY A 822 -43.70 7.21 17.79
CA GLY A 822 -44.77 8.18 17.56
C GLY A 822 -44.92 9.27 18.64
N ALA A 823 -43.96 9.44 19.55
CA ALA A 823 -43.99 10.55 20.51
C ALA A 823 -43.76 11.90 19.80
N ASP A 824 -44.44 12.97 20.25
CA ASP A 824 -44.28 14.32 19.69
C ASP A 824 -43.08 15.06 20.29
N ARG A 825 -42.78 14.79 21.55
CA ARG A 825 -41.63 15.33 22.29
C ARG A 825 -41.09 14.29 23.26
N VAL A 826 -39.82 14.44 23.62
CA VAL A 826 -39.18 13.67 24.68
C VAL A 826 -38.69 14.64 25.75
N MET A 827 -38.97 14.34 27.02
CA MET A 827 -38.58 15.11 28.19
C MET A 827 -37.72 14.27 29.14
N GLN A 828 -36.64 14.84 29.65
CA GLN A 828 -35.70 14.17 30.54
C GLN A 828 -36.09 14.32 32.01
N LYS A 829 -36.16 13.20 32.77
CA LYS A 829 -36.23 13.20 34.24
C LYS A 829 -34.86 13.59 34.84
N PRO A 830 -34.79 14.49 35.85
CA PRO A 830 -35.88 15.21 36.51
C PRO A 830 -36.24 16.54 35.82
N PHE A 831 -37.52 16.92 35.87
CA PHE A 831 -38.07 18.14 35.27
C PHE A 831 -38.95 18.91 36.27
N LYS A 832 -39.22 20.20 36.00
CA LYS A 832 -40.21 20.97 36.77
C LYS A 832 -41.58 20.90 36.10
N ALA A 833 -42.65 20.90 36.90
CA ALA A 833 -44.01 20.95 36.36
C ALA A 833 -44.26 22.17 35.45
N ALA A 834 -43.59 23.30 35.70
CA ALA A 834 -43.67 24.49 34.84
C ALA A 834 -43.13 24.23 33.42
N ASP A 835 -42.03 23.46 33.30
CA ASP A 835 -41.41 23.12 32.01
C ASP A 835 -42.33 22.19 31.20
N LEU A 836 -42.96 21.23 31.88
CA LEU A 836 -43.99 20.38 31.31
C LEU A 836 -45.19 21.19 30.82
N VAL A 837 -45.71 22.11 31.63
CA VAL A 837 -46.85 22.96 31.25
C VAL A 837 -46.52 23.85 30.06
N PHE A 838 -45.30 24.39 30.01
CA PHE A 838 -44.83 25.14 28.85
C PHE A 838 -44.80 24.27 27.59
N MET A 839 -44.26 23.05 27.68
CA MET A 839 -44.20 22.12 26.55
C MET A 839 -45.59 21.66 26.08
N MET A 840 -46.51 21.36 27.02
CA MET A 840 -47.90 21.00 26.73
C MET A 840 -48.62 22.14 26.00
N LYS A 841 -48.50 23.39 26.49
CA LYS A 841 -49.12 24.57 25.87
C LYS A 841 -48.54 24.89 24.48
N GLY A 842 -47.29 24.50 24.20
CA GLY A 842 -46.69 24.65 22.88
C GLY A 842 -47.18 23.62 21.85
N LEU A 843 -47.77 22.51 22.30
CA LEU A 843 -48.31 21.45 21.43
C LEU A 843 -49.82 21.56 21.19
N VAL A 844 -50.53 22.36 22.00
CA VAL A 844 -51.99 22.57 21.89
C VAL A 844 -52.26 23.97 21.33
N PRO A 845 -52.95 24.13 20.17
CA PRO A 845 -53.28 25.44 19.58
C PRO A 845 -54.20 26.27 20.49
N GLN A 846 -53.98 27.59 20.58
CA GLN A 846 -54.91 28.53 21.22
C GLN A 846 -55.94 29.01 20.19
N ILE A 847 -57.23 28.82 20.47
CA ILE A 847 -58.34 29.19 19.56
C ILE A 847 -58.67 30.68 19.70
N THR A 848 -58.58 31.43 18.60
CA THR A 848 -59.28 32.71 18.43
C THR A 848 -60.72 32.44 17.99
N THR A 849 -61.70 33.04 18.66
CA THR A 849 -63.14 32.88 18.37
C THR A 849 -63.52 33.60 17.07
N PRO A 850 -64.44 33.07 16.23
CA PRO A 850 -64.80 33.71 14.95
C PRO A 850 -65.77 34.88 15.16
N GLY A 851 -65.32 36.08 14.80
CA GLY A 851 -66.11 37.30 14.75
C GLY A 851 -66.94 37.41 13.46
N VAL A 852 -68.20 37.77 13.64
CA VAL A 852 -69.26 37.99 12.65
C VAL A 852 -68.91 39.08 11.61
N ASN A 853 -68.92 38.75 10.31
CA ASN A 853 -69.55 39.53 9.20
C ASN A 853 -69.07 39.07 7.80
N GLU A 854 -69.92 38.35 7.05
CA GLU A 854 -69.86 38.31 5.58
C GLU A 854 -71.00 39.17 5.01
N ARG A 855 -70.67 40.31 4.40
CA ARG A 855 -71.47 40.94 3.35
C ARG A 855 -70.56 41.68 2.36
N LEU A 856 -70.89 41.50 1.08
CA LEU A 856 -70.39 42.16 -0.15
C LEU A 856 -69.06 41.59 -0.66
N GLY A 857 -68.91 41.06 -1.88
CA GLY A 857 -69.77 41.03 -3.07
C GLY A 857 -68.82 40.79 -4.25
N GLY A 858 -68.84 39.58 -4.83
CA GLY A 858 -67.98 39.19 -5.96
C GLY A 858 -68.81 39.00 -7.23
N LEU A 859 -68.68 39.96 -8.15
CA LEU A 859 -69.19 39.87 -9.51
C LEU A 859 -68.48 38.75 -10.29
N SER A 860 -69.30 38.04 -11.07
CA SER A 860 -68.98 37.05 -12.09
C SER A 860 -68.02 37.59 -13.16
N LEU A 861 -67.18 36.71 -13.72
CA LEU A 861 -67.12 36.45 -15.17
C LEU A 861 -66.37 35.14 -15.47
N THR A 862 -67.11 34.27 -16.18
CA THR A 862 -66.77 33.05 -16.94
C THR A 862 -66.14 31.85 -16.23
#